data_AF-A0A931CI02-F1
#
_entry.id   AF-A0A931CI02-F1
#
_cell.length_a   1.000
_cell.length_b   1.000
_cell.length_c   1.000
_cell.angle_alpha   90.00
_cell.angle_beta   90.00
_cell.angle_gamma   90.00
#
_symmetry.space_group_name_H-M   'P 1'
#
loop_
_entity.id
_entity.type
_entity.pdbx_description
1 polymer ?
#
loop_
_entity_poly.entity_id
_entity_poly.type
_entity_poly.pdbx_seq_one_letter_code
_entity_poly.pdbx_strand_id
1 'polypeptide(L)'
;MISENSLSSHKQPVSHLDSAAETTRSAYSPAAYLADLLKLADAGKELTERRPDLAGLPAAEDGGAEVPYLDIVNEILTREIERSGGAPARDPRGEPTLRTRDALVAALLAELGMRHPRELSDRFLIDVETGAEVMTSRVREGIAAVQLYLQRCLLGREGDGDLRERVRAAWPGMRSYREWAADRKRLLYPENHLRPRLRPDKTPAFEALEHDLRDGSLGDGEIERAYRRYLDAYTEVSRLIVAGGFVDAARRLVLFGRTRTEPRRYYYRHAELGGPDERWAAWLPVEVPIDADRVHPVRAFGRLFVFWVVPESQQVRIRYSYQELDHEWVPAQTLGTGAYEDGAIGAITLLVRPQTASITVSCSYTVSAAGQSHRRAATLLTLHPGLYVDRAPPDTARALATELETSTEAAATTDRVARIFVDPVAAADVVRFDVPAGAESWPWFSVDVRGGSFLCRPVVVTEPEDAPLRPLRGNPDRLPEWNRVDAAFELANGDRYFFDNERGVFAVVPARGGRRPTPQPINGRFGRLPSALPVPGPVDAVLTRAGQYTYVFIGDSCLRYTGQAFGRVDAGYPQRIEQAAATEGLPAWPRIDWAFTDVHGTEWFYQEQADLVVSSTALDMPIPMAEFRRQLGLSPDFGRIVTVLVAGPVTYVIGETRYARYSNRRGRDWREDLDPGYPRELRNNPDRLPDDRTISEALWEQDNTFHYIDNRAGTLLTVAPDGRRTTRPLHATSEVAQASRVEAAWLIDNKLYLTCGREVLRYTLGPDQTIAEFPDLGFPQRMPRDVSAAFRRGDQLYLFSGARYCRVPVGQEPSTLPAAQPVAGAWAELPRSSGTPFDAVLDSAHGLFLFVRDSYHRHAKDLAIPRPYELAALPFELTRLTTGTAAELTRKLLTGGRPALLSRETQQAGELPASTDVQLTVPHRLTGGSGLDFRGANGPYYWEIFGHLPLLVAQRLHATQRFADARRWYEHVFDPADIASVWQLLPLLNPDSPGERAQLLAAYRQRPSDPYAMAGLRPAAYRHAVVLAYLDNLLDWADLLLRQNTRDSVAEARLLHLLAEDLLGAGLLDAPPWDQELLDELAGFTIPENEVLTEYRFRIADRLQKIRGTGQLPSGVHSGSRPR
;
A
#
# COMPACT_ATOMS: atom_id res chain seq x y z
N MET A 1 24.04 -53.22 -26.53
CA MET A 1 24.90 -53.85 -25.51
C MET A 1 24.87 -53.01 -24.25
N ILE A 2 23.86 -53.22 -23.41
CA ILE A 2 23.87 -52.92 -21.96
C ILE A 2 23.03 -54.07 -21.35
N SER A 3 23.55 -54.60 -20.25
CA SER A 3 23.46 -55.97 -19.76
C SER A 3 22.10 -56.42 -19.24
N GLU A 4 21.75 -57.65 -19.59
CA GLU A 4 20.94 -58.58 -18.80
C GLU A 4 21.55 -58.77 -17.41
N ASN A 5 20.82 -58.39 -16.34
CA ASN A 5 20.84 -59.07 -15.05
C ASN A 5 19.85 -58.41 -14.07
N SER A 6 18.67 -59.01 -13.93
CA SER A 6 17.91 -59.17 -12.66
C SER A 6 16.47 -59.64 -12.93
N LEU A 7 16.36 -60.80 -13.59
CA LEU A 7 15.15 -61.64 -13.58
C LEU A 7 15.39 -62.79 -12.61
N SER A 8 15.07 -62.62 -11.31
CA SER A 8 14.69 -63.74 -10.43
C SER A 8 14.08 -63.28 -9.09
N SER A 9 12.74 -63.20 -9.04
CA SER A 9 11.94 -63.62 -7.87
C SER A 9 10.44 -63.48 -8.17
N HIS A 10 9.91 -64.31 -9.05
CA HIS A 10 8.47 -64.60 -9.04
C HIS A 10 8.18 -65.64 -7.97
N LYS A 11 7.56 -65.20 -6.86
CA LYS A 11 6.47 -65.88 -6.13
C LYS A 11 6.16 -65.12 -4.84
N GLN A 12 5.18 -64.22 -4.90
CA GLN A 12 4.19 -63.96 -3.85
C GLN A 12 3.13 -63.01 -4.43
N PRO A 13 1.83 -63.21 -4.17
CA PRO A 13 0.85 -62.15 -4.39
C PRO A 13 1.29 -60.98 -3.50
N VAL A 14 1.40 -59.77 -4.06
CA VAL A 14 1.67 -58.56 -3.27
C VAL A 14 0.53 -58.42 -2.27
N SER A 15 0.80 -58.85 -1.04
CA SER A 15 0.04 -58.53 0.14
C SER A 15 0.20 -57.03 0.39
N HIS A 16 -0.78 -56.23 -0.04
CA HIS A 16 -0.97 -54.87 0.47
C HIS A 16 -1.42 -54.90 1.94
N LEU A 17 -0.57 -55.44 2.81
CA LEU A 17 -0.76 -55.52 4.27
C LEU A 17 0.50 -55.09 5.06
N ASP A 18 1.50 -54.52 4.38
CA ASP A 18 2.47 -53.62 5.01
C ASP A 18 1.95 -52.20 4.72
N SER A 19 1.41 -51.39 5.63
CA SER A 19 1.24 -51.52 7.07
C SER A 19 -0.12 -50.91 7.48
N ALA A 20 -0.86 -51.54 8.39
CA ALA A 20 -2.05 -50.92 8.98
C ALA A 20 -1.72 -49.52 9.59
N ALA A 21 -0.46 -49.33 10.01
CA ALA A 21 0.12 -48.09 10.53
C ALA A 21 0.15 -46.92 9.51
N GLU A 22 0.47 -47.17 8.24
CA GLU A 22 0.47 -46.14 7.18
C GLU A 22 -0.95 -45.67 6.82
N THR A 23 -1.94 -46.58 6.80
CA THR A 23 -3.35 -46.22 6.62
C THR A 23 -3.91 -45.39 7.79
N THR A 24 -3.41 -45.62 9.01
CA THR A 24 -3.83 -44.85 10.19
C THR A 24 -3.15 -43.48 10.32
N ARG A 25 -2.00 -43.26 9.67
CA ARG A 25 -1.30 -41.97 9.67
C ARG A 25 -1.37 -41.22 8.34
N SER A 26 -2.32 -41.54 7.46
CA SER A 26 -2.51 -40.75 6.24
C SER A 26 -3.10 -39.36 6.52
N ALA A 27 -2.85 -38.40 5.62
CA ALA A 27 -3.32 -37.02 5.68
C ALA A 27 -4.86 -36.85 5.70
N TYR A 28 -5.60 -37.90 5.34
CA TYR A 28 -7.07 -37.98 5.42
C TYR A 28 -7.57 -39.15 6.28
N SER A 29 -6.71 -39.70 7.14
CA SER A 29 -7.07 -40.72 8.11
C SER A 29 -8.01 -40.19 9.19
N PRO A 30 -8.71 -41.06 9.94
CA PRO A 30 -9.45 -40.65 11.13
C PRO A 30 -8.58 -39.95 12.19
N ALA A 31 -7.29 -40.30 12.30
CA ALA A 31 -6.38 -39.65 13.24
C ALA A 31 -6.06 -38.20 12.83
N ALA A 32 -5.90 -37.93 11.53
CA ALA A 32 -5.75 -36.58 11.00
C ALA A 32 -7.01 -35.74 11.23
N TYR A 33 -8.19 -36.34 11.04
CA TYR A 33 -9.46 -35.69 11.34
C TYR A 33 -9.60 -35.34 12.83
N LEU A 34 -9.23 -36.26 13.73
CA LEU A 34 -9.22 -35.99 15.16
C LEU A 34 -8.27 -34.84 15.52
N ALA A 35 -7.08 -34.78 14.92
CA ALA A 35 -6.14 -33.69 15.12
C ALA A 35 -6.75 -32.33 14.75
N ASP A 36 -7.43 -32.24 13.60
CA ASP A 36 -8.06 -30.98 13.18
C ASP A 36 -9.28 -30.60 14.04
N LEU A 37 -10.07 -31.58 14.51
CA LEU A 37 -11.14 -31.33 15.48
C LEU A 37 -10.59 -30.81 16.81
N LEU A 38 -9.46 -31.33 17.29
CA LEU A 38 -8.79 -30.88 18.50
C LEU A 38 -8.21 -29.47 18.35
N LYS A 39 -7.65 -29.15 17.18
CA LYS A 39 -7.23 -27.78 16.82
C LYS A 39 -8.42 -26.82 16.81
N LEU A 40 -9.57 -27.22 16.26
CA LEU A 40 -10.78 -26.38 16.26
C LEU A 40 -11.32 -26.17 17.68
N ALA A 41 -11.25 -27.20 18.52
CA ALA A 41 -11.55 -27.10 19.95
C ALA A 41 -10.49 -26.30 20.74
N ASP A 42 -9.37 -25.93 20.08
CA ASP A 42 -8.18 -25.25 20.60
C ASP A 42 -7.70 -25.79 21.96
N ALA A 43 -7.85 -27.13 22.10
CA ALA A 43 -7.66 -27.88 23.33
C ALA A 43 -8.16 -27.14 24.58
N GLY A 44 -9.34 -26.49 24.49
CA GLY A 44 -9.92 -25.68 25.56
C GLY A 44 -9.71 -26.36 26.91
N LYS A 45 -9.29 -25.57 27.91
CA LYS A 45 -8.86 -26.11 29.22
C LYS A 45 -9.87 -27.10 29.80
N GLU A 46 -11.17 -26.86 29.56
CA GLU A 46 -12.26 -27.75 29.94
C GLU A 46 -12.21 -29.13 29.26
N LEU A 47 -11.98 -29.20 27.94
CA LEU A 47 -11.89 -30.48 27.21
C LEU A 47 -10.68 -31.30 27.67
N THR A 48 -9.52 -30.66 27.80
CA THR A 48 -8.29 -31.32 28.24
C THR A 48 -8.30 -31.70 29.73
N GLU A 49 -9.00 -30.95 30.58
CA GLU A 49 -9.21 -31.31 31.99
C GLU A 49 -10.09 -32.55 32.16
N ARG A 50 -11.09 -32.73 31.27
CA ARG A 50 -12.07 -33.82 31.31
C ARG A 50 -11.58 -35.09 30.63
N ARG A 51 -10.83 -34.94 29.53
CA ARG A 51 -10.34 -36.02 28.66
C ARG A 51 -8.89 -35.78 28.23
N PRO A 52 -7.93 -35.89 29.18
CA PRO A 52 -6.51 -35.62 28.90
C PRO A 52 -5.89 -36.63 27.93
N ASP A 53 -6.50 -37.80 27.77
CA ASP A 53 -6.08 -38.85 26.84
C ASP A 53 -6.17 -38.42 25.37
N LEU A 54 -7.10 -37.53 25.02
CA LEU A 54 -7.37 -37.12 23.63
C LEU A 54 -6.17 -36.46 22.94
N ALA A 55 -5.34 -35.72 23.68
CA ALA A 55 -4.23 -34.95 23.10
C ALA A 55 -3.16 -35.83 22.44
N GLY A 56 -2.96 -37.05 22.95
CA GLY A 56 -1.95 -38.00 22.44
C GLY A 56 -2.46 -38.94 21.35
N LEU A 57 -3.78 -39.09 21.21
CA LEU A 57 -4.38 -40.08 20.31
C LEU A 57 -4.02 -39.90 18.83
N PRO A 58 -3.95 -38.69 18.25
CA PRO A 58 -3.59 -38.53 16.84
C PRO A 58 -2.18 -39.04 16.48
N ALA A 59 -1.28 -39.12 17.46
CA ALA A 59 0.10 -39.57 17.27
C ALA A 59 0.33 -41.03 17.69
N ALA A 60 -0.69 -41.73 18.21
CA ALA A 60 -0.56 -43.08 18.72
C ALA A 60 -0.50 -44.13 17.59
N GLU A 61 0.53 -44.97 17.58
CA GLU A 61 0.72 -46.03 16.57
C GLU A 61 -0.43 -47.05 16.57
N ASP A 62 -0.96 -47.39 17.74
CA ASP A 62 -2.07 -48.34 17.91
C ASP A 62 -3.46 -47.66 17.99
N GLY A 63 -3.55 -46.34 17.73
CA GLY A 63 -4.79 -45.58 17.89
C GLY A 63 -5.96 -46.06 17.02
N GLY A 64 -5.65 -46.75 15.91
CA GLY A 64 -6.61 -47.34 14.99
C GLY A 64 -7.05 -48.77 15.30
N ALA A 65 -6.43 -49.46 16.27
CA ALA A 65 -6.76 -50.84 16.61
C ALA A 65 -8.17 -50.95 17.21
N GLU A 66 -8.90 -52.00 16.86
CA GLU A 66 -10.21 -52.28 17.46
C GLU A 66 -10.05 -52.84 18.87
N VAL A 67 -10.67 -52.17 19.84
CA VAL A 67 -10.74 -52.53 21.25
C VAL A 67 -12.21 -52.51 21.70
N PRO A 68 -12.59 -53.30 22.71
CA PRO A 68 -13.91 -53.16 23.31
C PRO A 68 -14.10 -51.74 23.86
N TYR A 69 -15.25 -51.13 23.57
CA TYR A 69 -15.60 -49.78 24.01
C TYR A 69 -15.53 -49.65 25.54
N LEU A 70 -15.92 -50.74 26.22
CA LEU A 70 -15.88 -50.88 27.67
C LEU A 70 -14.48 -50.66 28.27
N ASP A 71 -13.42 -51.00 27.53
CA ASP A 71 -12.03 -50.86 27.96
C ASP A 71 -11.67 -49.38 28.08
N ILE A 72 -12.07 -48.58 27.08
CA ILE A 72 -11.85 -47.14 27.04
C ILE A 72 -12.61 -46.47 28.18
N VAL A 73 -13.87 -46.87 28.41
CA VAL A 73 -14.68 -46.37 29.54
C VAL A 73 -14.00 -46.67 30.87
N ASN A 74 -13.61 -47.92 31.11
CA ASN A 74 -12.94 -48.31 32.35
C ASN A 74 -11.61 -47.57 32.54
N GLU A 75 -10.82 -47.39 31.48
CA GLU A 75 -9.55 -46.66 31.50
C GLU A 75 -9.75 -45.20 31.94
N ILE A 76 -10.77 -44.51 31.39
CA ILE A 76 -11.09 -43.11 31.72
C ILE A 76 -11.59 -42.99 33.17
N LEU A 77 -12.55 -43.82 33.57
CA LEU A 77 -13.13 -43.74 34.92
C LEU A 77 -12.10 -44.12 36.01
N THR A 78 -11.24 -45.10 35.72
CA THR A 78 -10.15 -45.50 36.62
C THR A 78 -9.18 -44.33 36.85
N ARG A 79 -8.78 -43.63 35.77
CA ARG A 79 -7.88 -42.47 35.86
C ARG A 79 -8.45 -41.35 36.72
N GLU A 80 -9.75 -41.07 36.65
CA GLU A 80 -10.35 -40.01 37.48
C GLU A 80 -10.42 -40.39 38.97
N ILE A 81 -10.73 -41.66 39.28
CA ILE A 81 -10.69 -42.16 40.67
C ILE A 81 -9.27 -42.07 41.24
N GLU A 82 -8.26 -42.49 40.45
CA GLU A 82 -6.85 -42.38 40.84
C GLU A 82 -6.45 -40.91 41.04
N ARG A 83 -6.91 -40.00 40.17
CA ARG A 83 -6.67 -38.55 40.29
C ARG A 83 -7.31 -37.93 41.54
N SER A 84 -8.46 -38.44 41.96
CA SER A 84 -9.19 -37.94 43.14
C SER A 84 -8.71 -38.57 44.47
N GLY A 85 -7.71 -39.47 44.40
CA GLY A 85 -7.09 -40.12 45.57
C GLY A 85 -7.83 -41.38 46.04
N GLY A 86 -8.81 -41.86 45.26
CA GLY A 86 -9.53 -43.10 45.51
C GLY A 86 -8.73 -44.35 45.07
N ALA A 87 -8.99 -45.48 45.72
CA ALA A 87 -8.41 -46.76 45.31
C ALA A 87 -9.18 -47.34 44.12
N PRO A 88 -8.52 -47.64 42.98
CA PRO A 88 -9.21 -48.18 41.81
C PRO A 88 -9.73 -49.60 42.08
N ALA A 89 -10.99 -49.87 41.73
CA ALA A 89 -11.55 -51.21 41.75
C ALA A 89 -10.92 -52.03 40.60
N ARG A 90 -9.88 -52.82 40.89
CA ARG A 90 -9.25 -53.70 39.89
C ARG A 90 -9.82 -55.11 39.96
N ASP A 91 -10.27 -55.64 38.83
CA ASP A 91 -10.55 -57.07 38.69
C ASP A 91 -9.21 -57.84 38.73
N PRO A 92 -9.03 -58.85 39.61
CA PRO A 92 -7.80 -59.63 39.70
C PRO A 92 -7.43 -60.42 38.44
N ARG A 93 -8.32 -60.53 37.42
CA ARG A 93 -8.05 -61.26 36.17
C ARG A 93 -7.60 -60.39 35.00
N GLY A 94 -7.61 -59.07 35.13
CA GLY A 94 -7.18 -58.15 34.06
C GLY A 94 -8.13 -58.04 32.86
N GLU A 95 -9.30 -58.70 32.88
CA GLU A 95 -10.33 -58.55 31.85
C GLU A 95 -11.28 -57.38 32.19
N PRO A 96 -11.57 -56.50 31.23
CA PRO A 96 -12.53 -55.40 31.41
C PRO A 96 -13.96 -55.97 31.50
N THR A 97 -14.53 -55.99 32.70
CA THR A 97 -15.88 -56.51 32.93
C THR A 97 -16.91 -55.40 33.16
N LEU A 98 -18.18 -55.67 32.81
CA LEU A 98 -19.31 -54.77 33.13
C LEU A 98 -19.40 -54.45 34.63
N ARG A 99 -18.99 -55.40 35.47
CA ARG A 99 -18.93 -55.24 36.92
C ARG A 99 -17.92 -54.16 37.35
N THR A 100 -16.75 -54.12 36.70
CA THR A 100 -15.75 -53.07 36.96
C THR A 100 -16.32 -51.70 36.62
N ARG A 101 -16.92 -51.54 35.44
CA ARG A 101 -17.57 -50.30 35.03
C ARG A 101 -18.64 -49.85 36.01
N ASP A 102 -19.58 -50.73 36.37
CA ASP A 102 -20.70 -50.40 37.26
C ASP A 102 -20.20 -49.95 38.65
N ALA A 103 -19.13 -50.59 39.15
CA ALA A 103 -18.49 -50.19 40.39
C ALA A 103 -17.80 -48.81 40.29
N LEU A 104 -17.06 -48.56 39.20
CA LEU A 104 -16.40 -47.26 38.95
C LEU A 104 -17.43 -46.13 38.79
N VAL A 105 -18.52 -46.38 38.06
CA VAL A 105 -19.65 -45.44 37.88
C VAL A 105 -20.29 -45.12 39.23
N ALA A 106 -20.62 -46.14 40.04
CA ALA A 106 -21.22 -45.92 41.35
C ALA A 106 -20.31 -45.12 42.30
N ALA A 107 -18.99 -45.40 42.27
CA ALA A 107 -18.00 -44.68 43.06
C ALA A 107 -17.92 -43.19 42.65
N LEU A 108 -17.80 -42.91 41.34
CA LEU A 108 -17.70 -41.55 40.84
C LEU A 108 -19.00 -40.73 41.00
N LEU A 109 -20.18 -41.37 40.93
CA LEU A 109 -21.45 -40.69 41.24
C LEU A 109 -21.46 -40.20 42.70
N ALA A 110 -21.02 -41.03 43.63
CA ALA A 110 -20.95 -40.67 45.04
C ALA A 110 -19.89 -39.58 45.31
N GLU A 111 -18.70 -39.72 44.70
CA GLU A 111 -17.59 -38.79 44.88
C GLU A 111 -17.85 -37.40 44.29
N LEU A 112 -18.44 -37.33 43.09
CA LEU A 112 -18.74 -36.07 42.40
C LEU A 112 -20.11 -35.48 42.77
N GLY A 113 -20.88 -36.14 43.65
CA GLY A 113 -22.21 -35.69 44.07
C GLY A 113 -23.28 -35.73 42.97
N MET A 114 -23.10 -36.61 41.97
CA MET A 114 -24.01 -36.79 40.83
C MET A 114 -25.03 -37.91 41.11
N ARG A 115 -26.21 -37.84 40.50
CA ARG A 115 -27.31 -38.79 40.76
C ARG A 115 -27.54 -39.78 39.63
N HIS A 116 -27.20 -39.41 38.41
CA HIS A 116 -27.46 -40.20 37.22
C HIS A 116 -26.18 -40.47 36.41
N PRO A 117 -25.96 -41.70 35.91
CA PRO A 117 -24.82 -42.03 35.04
C PRO A 117 -24.67 -41.10 33.84
N ARG A 118 -25.80 -40.57 33.33
CA ARG A 118 -25.83 -39.56 32.28
C ARG A 118 -25.01 -38.31 32.61
N GLU A 119 -24.96 -37.88 33.86
CA GLU A 119 -24.13 -36.73 34.29
C GLU A 119 -22.64 -37.04 34.14
N LEU A 120 -22.23 -38.28 34.39
CA LEU A 120 -20.86 -38.74 34.14
C LEU A 120 -20.58 -38.82 32.63
N SER A 121 -21.52 -39.31 31.83
CA SER A 121 -21.38 -39.27 30.37
C SER A 121 -21.28 -37.85 29.83
N ASP A 122 -22.10 -36.95 30.36
CA ASP A 122 -22.07 -35.54 30.03
C ASP A 122 -20.79 -34.84 30.51
N ARG A 123 -20.08 -35.38 31.51
CA ARG A 123 -18.78 -34.92 32.02
C ARG A 123 -17.59 -35.54 31.32
N PHE A 124 -17.60 -36.81 30.95
CA PHE A 124 -16.45 -37.47 30.30
C PHE A 124 -16.58 -37.56 28.77
N LEU A 125 -17.69 -37.08 28.21
CA LEU A 125 -17.97 -37.09 26.77
C LEU A 125 -17.94 -38.52 26.18
N ILE A 126 -18.26 -39.52 27.00
CA ILE A 126 -18.27 -40.94 26.65
C ILE A 126 -19.50 -41.61 27.29
N ASP A 127 -20.11 -42.58 26.62
CA ASP A 127 -21.28 -43.28 27.14
C ASP A 127 -20.86 -44.35 28.16
N VAL A 128 -21.04 -44.06 29.45
CA VAL A 128 -20.63 -44.94 30.55
C VAL A 128 -21.60 -46.10 30.76
N GLU A 129 -22.70 -46.18 30.02
CA GLU A 129 -23.71 -47.24 30.12
C GLU A 129 -23.57 -48.30 29.00
N THR A 130 -22.66 -48.09 28.04
CA THR A 130 -22.41 -48.98 26.89
C THR A 130 -22.02 -50.41 27.31
N GLY A 131 -22.65 -51.41 26.67
CA GLY A 131 -22.39 -52.84 26.91
C GLY A 131 -21.04 -53.35 26.37
N ALA A 132 -20.66 -54.57 26.77
CA ALA A 132 -19.34 -55.16 26.46
C ALA A 132 -19.13 -55.60 25.00
N GLU A 133 -20.19 -55.69 24.19
CA GLU A 133 -20.14 -56.21 22.81
C GLU A 133 -19.75 -55.16 21.75
N VAL A 134 -19.69 -53.87 22.14
CA VAL A 134 -19.39 -52.79 21.21
C VAL A 134 -17.89 -52.67 21.02
N MET A 135 -17.41 -52.87 19.79
CA MET A 135 -16.01 -52.64 19.41
C MET A 135 -15.83 -51.26 18.79
N THR A 136 -14.75 -50.57 19.13
CA THR A 136 -14.38 -49.26 18.55
C THR A 136 -12.86 -49.13 18.49
N SER A 137 -12.34 -48.06 17.90
CA SER A 137 -10.93 -47.68 18.08
C SER A 137 -10.82 -46.46 18.99
N ARG A 138 -9.66 -46.28 19.63
CA ARG A 138 -9.41 -45.11 20.49
C ARG A 138 -9.57 -43.80 19.72
N VAL A 139 -9.11 -43.76 18.47
CA VAL A 139 -9.31 -42.59 17.60
C VAL A 139 -10.78 -42.36 17.26
N ARG A 140 -11.57 -43.41 16.97
CA ARG A 140 -13.01 -43.27 16.66
C ARG A 140 -13.81 -42.78 17.87
N GLU A 141 -13.50 -43.29 19.06
CA GLU A 141 -14.13 -42.79 20.29
C GLU A 141 -13.70 -41.34 20.58
N GLY A 142 -12.41 -41.02 20.43
CA GLY A 142 -11.92 -39.66 20.59
C GLY A 142 -12.60 -38.66 19.64
N ILE A 143 -12.84 -39.05 18.38
CA ILE A 143 -13.63 -38.25 17.43
C ILE A 143 -15.03 -38.00 17.98
N ALA A 144 -15.72 -39.03 18.45
CA ALA A 144 -17.07 -38.90 18.99
C ALA A 144 -17.11 -37.97 20.21
N ALA A 145 -16.13 -38.08 21.11
CA ALA A 145 -16.00 -37.22 22.29
C ALA A 145 -15.82 -35.75 21.92
N VAL A 146 -14.91 -35.44 21.00
CA VAL A 146 -14.65 -34.06 20.55
C VAL A 146 -15.83 -33.50 19.76
N GLN A 147 -16.46 -34.29 18.88
CA GLN A 147 -17.65 -33.88 18.15
C GLN A 147 -18.81 -33.53 19.10
N LEU A 148 -19.02 -34.35 20.14
CA LEU A 148 -20.05 -34.09 21.16
C LEU A 148 -19.76 -32.77 21.91
N TYR A 149 -18.51 -32.53 22.30
CA TYR A 149 -18.08 -31.27 22.91
C TYR A 149 -18.37 -30.05 22.02
N LEU A 150 -17.97 -30.12 20.74
CA LEU A 150 -18.20 -29.03 19.78
C LEU A 150 -19.70 -28.78 19.52
N GLN A 151 -20.53 -29.82 19.47
CA GLN A 151 -21.98 -29.67 19.38
C GLN A 151 -22.57 -28.98 20.62
N ARG A 152 -22.08 -29.32 21.82
CA ARG A 152 -22.48 -28.67 23.07
C ARG A 152 -22.06 -27.20 23.11
N CYS A 153 -20.91 -26.86 22.54
CA CYS A 153 -20.48 -25.48 22.35
C CYS A 153 -21.44 -24.69 21.43
N LEU A 154 -21.87 -25.29 20.31
CA LEU A 154 -22.85 -24.68 19.39
C LEU A 154 -24.22 -24.45 20.05
N LEU A 155 -24.65 -25.38 20.91
CA LEU A 155 -25.87 -25.26 21.71
C LEU A 155 -25.73 -24.28 22.90
N GLY A 156 -24.55 -23.70 23.09
CA GLY A 156 -24.24 -22.76 24.15
C GLY A 156 -24.22 -23.35 25.55
N ARG A 157 -23.96 -24.66 25.65
CA ARG A 157 -23.82 -25.38 26.93
C ARG A 157 -22.38 -25.40 27.44
N GLU A 158 -21.41 -25.20 26.56
CA GLU A 158 -19.96 -25.26 26.83
C GLU A 158 -19.24 -24.18 26.00
N GLY A 159 -18.00 -23.86 26.36
CA GLY A 159 -17.17 -22.89 25.63
C GLY A 159 -17.59 -21.42 25.76
N ASP A 160 -16.69 -20.52 25.41
CA ASP A 160 -16.95 -19.07 25.35
C ASP A 160 -17.61 -18.65 24.02
N GLY A 161 -17.93 -17.36 23.90
CA GLY A 161 -18.54 -16.79 22.69
C GLY A 161 -17.65 -16.94 21.45
N ASP A 162 -16.33 -16.81 21.63
CA ASP A 162 -15.35 -16.85 20.55
C ASP A 162 -15.18 -18.26 19.98
N LEU A 163 -15.08 -19.29 20.84
CA LEU A 163 -15.10 -20.69 20.44
C LEU A 163 -16.39 -21.00 19.69
N ARG A 164 -17.55 -20.56 20.19
CA ARG A 164 -18.84 -20.81 19.53
C ARG A 164 -18.89 -20.25 18.11
N GLU A 165 -18.40 -19.04 17.89
CA GLU A 165 -18.37 -18.44 16.54
C GLU A 165 -17.36 -19.15 15.62
N ARG A 166 -16.16 -19.52 16.12
CA ARG A 166 -15.20 -20.33 15.35
C ARG A 166 -15.80 -21.68 14.92
N VAL A 167 -16.43 -22.39 15.85
CA VAL A 167 -17.08 -23.68 15.57
C VAL A 167 -18.24 -23.48 14.60
N ARG A 168 -19.07 -22.45 14.78
CA ARG A 168 -20.18 -22.15 13.85
C ARG A 168 -19.69 -21.96 12.41
N ALA A 169 -18.55 -21.30 12.22
CA ALA A 169 -17.96 -21.11 10.90
C ALA A 169 -17.41 -22.42 10.29
N ALA A 170 -16.72 -23.25 11.09
CA ALA A 170 -16.01 -24.44 10.59
C ALA A 170 -16.85 -25.74 10.57
N TRP A 171 -17.89 -25.83 11.41
CA TRP A 171 -18.66 -27.06 11.63
C TRP A 171 -19.30 -27.68 10.38
N PRO A 172 -19.84 -26.92 9.40
CA PRO A 172 -20.44 -27.50 8.20
C PRO A 172 -19.53 -28.47 7.45
N GLY A 173 -18.22 -28.17 7.36
CA GLY A 173 -17.23 -29.04 6.70
C GLY A 173 -16.58 -30.08 7.62
N MET A 174 -16.72 -29.93 8.94
CA MET A 174 -16.08 -30.78 9.95
C MET A 174 -17.06 -31.66 10.73
N ARG A 175 -18.37 -31.63 10.46
CA ARG A 175 -19.38 -32.41 11.19
C ARG A 175 -19.31 -33.92 10.94
N SER A 176 -18.69 -34.34 9.84
CA SER A 176 -18.61 -35.74 9.41
C SER A 176 -17.23 -36.03 8.86
N TYR A 177 -16.62 -37.12 9.34
CA TYR A 177 -15.35 -37.62 8.82
C TYR A 177 -15.37 -37.81 7.30
N ARG A 178 -16.49 -38.30 6.74
CA ARG A 178 -16.58 -38.56 5.29
C ARG A 178 -16.57 -37.28 4.46
N GLU A 179 -17.26 -36.23 4.93
CA GLU A 179 -17.28 -34.92 4.26
C GLU A 179 -15.90 -34.28 4.35
N TRP A 180 -15.32 -34.24 5.56
CA TRP A 180 -13.97 -33.73 5.80
C TRP A 180 -12.91 -34.47 4.96
N ALA A 181 -12.94 -35.80 4.94
CA ALA A 181 -11.98 -36.61 4.19
C ALA A 181 -12.14 -36.40 2.67
N ALA A 182 -13.36 -36.22 2.18
CA ALA A 182 -13.61 -35.89 0.77
C ALA A 182 -13.05 -34.50 0.41
N ASP A 183 -13.22 -33.51 1.28
CA ASP A 183 -12.65 -32.17 1.10
C ASP A 183 -11.11 -32.19 1.17
N ARG A 184 -10.53 -32.98 2.08
CA ARG A 184 -9.08 -33.17 2.17
C ARG A 184 -8.53 -33.88 0.93
N LYS A 185 -9.23 -34.88 0.40
CA LYS A 185 -8.88 -35.53 -0.88
C LYS A 185 -8.98 -34.57 -2.06
N ARG A 186 -9.98 -33.66 -2.10
CA ARG A 186 -10.09 -32.61 -3.13
C ARG A 186 -8.96 -31.58 -3.05
N LEU A 187 -8.51 -31.23 -1.85
CA LEU A 187 -7.36 -30.34 -1.65
C LEU A 187 -6.07 -30.99 -2.18
N LEU A 188 -5.87 -32.27 -1.84
CA LEU A 188 -4.69 -33.01 -2.23
C LEU A 188 -4.72 -33.30 -3.75
N TYR A 189 -5.74 -34.02 -4.20
CA TYR A 189 -5.88 -34.55 -5.55
C TYR A 189 -7.09 -33.94 -6.28
N PRO A 190 -7.11 -32.62 -6.54
CA PRO A 190 -8.21 -31.98 -7.24
C PRO A 190 -8.44 -32.58 -8.64
N GLU A 191 -7.38 -33.07 -9.30
CA GLU A 191 -7.41 -33.68 -10.63
C GLU A 191 -8.42 -34.83 -10.78
N ASN A 192 -8.68 -35.57 -9.69
CA ASN A 192 -9.64 -36.68 -9.67
C ASN A 192 -11.09 -36.19 -9.84
N HIS A 193 -11.35 -34.91 -9.57
CA HIS A 193 -12.67 -34.31 -9.52
C HIS A 193 -12.90 -33.23 -10.59
N LEU A 194 -11.90 -32.93 -11.43
CA LEU A 194 -12.05 -31.96 -12.52
C LEU A 194 -12.82 -32.60 -13.69
N ARG A 195 -14.09 -32.22 -13.82
CA ARG A 195 -14.98 -32.60 -14.91
C ARG A 195 -15.68 -31.35 -15.45
N PRO A 196 -15.52 -30.97 -16.73
CA PRO A 196 -16.10 -29.72 -17.28
C PRO A 196 -17.58 -29.49 -16.94
N ARG A 197 -18.38 -30.55 -16.84
CA ARG A 197 -19.81 -30.49 -16.45
C ARG A 197 -20.07 -30.12 -14.99
N LEU A 198 -19.11 -30.37 -14.09
CA LEU A 198 -19.22 -30.08 -12.66
C LEU A 198 -18.55 -28.77 -12.28
N ARG A 199 -17.99 -28.05 -13.26
CA ARG A 199 -17.39 -26.74 -13.05
C ARG A 199 -18.47 -25.76 -12.52
N PRO A 200 -18.21 -25.03 -11.42
CA PRO A 200 -19.22 -24.13 -10.84
C PRO A 200 -19.31 -22.77 -11.55
N ASP A 201 -18.27 -22.31 -12.22
CA ASP A 201 -18.14 -20.98 -12.83
C ASP A 201 -18.32 -21.01 -14.36
N LYS A 202 -19.27 -21.80 -14.86
CA LYS A 202 -19.53 -21.87 -16.30
C LYS A 202 -20.12 -20.57 -16.84
N THR A 203 -19.74 -20.22 -18.06
CA THR A 203 -20.43 -19.13 -18.77
C THR A 203 -21.83 -19.60 -19.19
N PRO A 204 -22.81 -18.68 -19.31
CA PRO A 204 -24.13 -19.02 -19.85
C PRO A 204 -24.08 -19.65 -21.24
N ALA A 205 -23.11 -19.24 -22.06
CA ALA A 205 -22.89 -19.80 -23.40
C ALA A 205 -22.43 -21.27 -23.33
N PHE A 206 -21.59 -21.62 -22.35
CA PHE A 206 -21.14 -22.99 -22.13
C PHE A 206 -22.28 -23.88 -21.62
N GLU A 207 -23.13 -23.38 -20.72
CA GLU A 207 -24.29 -24.11 -20.23
C GLU A 207 -25.30 -24.42 -21.34
N ALA A 208 -25.60 -23.43 -22.19
CA ALA A 208 -26.44 -23.61 -23.36
C ALA A 208 -25.85 -24.65 -24.32
N LEU A 209 -24.53 -24.61 -24.56
CA LEU A 209 -23.85 -25.60 -25.38
C LEU A 209 -23.89 -27.00 -24.75
N GLU A 210 -23.69 -27.13 -23.43
CA GLU A 210 -23.76 -28.41 -22.72
C GLU A 210 -25.15 -29.05 -22.87
N HIS A 211 -26.20 -28.22 -22.80
CA HIS A 211 -27.58 -28.63 -23.04
C HIS A 211 -27.79 -29.10 -24.49
N ASP A 212 -27.34 -28.31 -25.48
CA ASP A 212 -27.41 -28.66 -26.91
C ASP A 212 -26.73 -30.00 -27.22
N LEU A 213 -25.54 -30.23 -26.65
CA LEU A 213 -24.78 -31.47 -26.85
C LEU A 213 -25.38 -32.69 -26.13
N ARG A 214 -26.30 -32.48 -25.18
CA ARG A 214 -27.00 -33.58 -24.50
C ARG A 214 -28.15 -34.12 -25.34
N ASP A 215 -28.87 -33.23 -26.00
CA ASP A 215 -30.16 -33.53 -26.62
C ASP A 215 -30.02 -33.85 -28.13
N GLY A 216 -28.88 -33.50 -28.76
CA GLY A 216 -28.57 -33.76 -30.17
C GLY A 216 -27.84 -35.08 -30.48
N SER A 217 -27.74 -35.42 -31.78
CA SER A 217 -26.91 -36.52 -32.25
C SER A 217 -25.46 -36.04 -32.35
N LEU A 218 -24.47 -36.74 -31.78
CA LEU A 218 -23.08 -36.24 -31.68
C LEU A 218 -22.29 -36.20 -33.03
N GLY A 219 -22.93 -35.85 -34.15
CA GLY A 219 -22.26 -35.67 -35.44
C GLY A 219 -21.40 -34.40 -35.49
N ASP A 220 -20.36 -34.41 -36.34
CA ASP A 220 -19.40 -33.31 -36.44
C ASP A 220 -20.06 -31.96 -36.78
N GLY A 221 -21.08 -31.96 -37.65
CA GLY A 221 -21.85 -30.75 -37.99
C GLY A 221 -22.72 -30.23 -36.85
N GLU A 222 -23.15 -31.08 -35.91
CA GLU A 222 -23.85 -30.61 -34.70
C GLU A 222 -22.89 -29.93 -33.74
N ILE A 223 -21.71 -30.54 -33.53
CA ILE A 223 -20.68 -29.99 -32.66
C ILE A 223 -20.15 -28.65 -33.21
N GLU A 224 -19.92 -28.55 -34.52
CA GLU A 224 -19.50 -27.29 -35.15
C GLU A 224 -20.55 -26.18 -35.01
N ARG A 225 -21.85 -26.51 -35.17
CA ARG A 225 -22.95 -25.56 -34.92
C ARG A 225 -22.99 -25.11 -33.46
N ALA A 226 -22.75 -26.01 -32.52
CA ALA A 226 -22.69 -25.68 -31.10
C ALA A 226 -21.52 -24.72 -30.80
N TYR A 227 -20.33 -25.00 -31.34
CA TYR A 227 -19.17 -24.09 -31.25
C TYR A 227 -19.45 -22.71 -31.84
N ARG A 228 -20.11 -22.66 -32.99
CA ARG A 228 -20.48 -21.38 -33.62
C ARG A 228 -21.42 -20.57 -32.72
N ARG A 229 -22.48 -21.19 -32.19
CA ARG A 229 -23.39 -20.51 -31.24
C ARG A 229 -22.67 -19.98 -30.01
N TYR A 230 -21.73 -20.77 -29.46
CA TYR A 230 -20.90 -20.33 -28.35
C TYR A 230 -20.04 -19.10 -28.73
N LEU A 231 -19.37 -19.12 -29.89
CA LEU A 231 -18.54 -18.00 -30.36
C LEU A 231 -19.36 -16.76 -30.70
N ASP A 232 -20.59 -16.92 -31.20
CA ASP A 232 -21.53 -15.81 -31.43
C ASP A 232 -21.89 -15.13 -30.09
N ALA A 233 -22.22 -15.92 -29.05
CA ALA A 233 -22.48 -15.41 -27.71
C ALA A 233 -21.25 -14.72 -27.09
N TYR A 234 -20.05 -15.29 -27.27
CA TYR A 234 -18.80 -14.66 -26.84
C TYR A 234 -18.51 -13.35 -27.59
N THR A 235 -18.79 -13.29 -28.89
CA THR A 235 -18.62 -12.08 -29.71
C THR A 235 -19.48 -10.92 -29.21
N GLU A 236 -20.67 -11.21 -28.70
CA GLU A 236 -21.53 -10.20 -28.09
C GLU A 236 -20.93 -9.62 -26.80
N VAL A 237 -20.59 -10.49 -25.84
CA VAL A 237 -20.12 -10.06 -24.52
C VAL A 237 -18.69 -9.47 -24.53
N SER A 238 -17.87 -9.84 -25.50
CA SER A 238 -16.52 -9.28 -25.70
C SER A 238 -16.51 -7.86 -26.26
N ARG A 239 -17.68 -7.31 -26.63
CA ARG A 239 -17.85 -5.97 -27.22
C ARG A 239 -18.76 -5.06 -26.39
N LEU A 240 -18.99 -5.37 -25.13
CA LEU A 240 -19.83 -4.56 -24.24
C LEU A 240 -19.14 -3.24 -23.89
N ILE A 241 -19.92 -2.15 -23.88
CA ILE A 241 -19.48 -0.87 -23.33
C ILE A 241 -19.81 -0.89 -21.83
N VAL A 242 -18.84 -0.54 -20.99
CA VAL A 242 -19.08 -0.43 -19.54
C VAL A 242 -20.06 0.71 -19.27
N ALA A 243 -21.14 0.41 -18.55
CA ALA A 243 -22.19 1.35 -18.18
C ALA A 243 -22.10 1.78 -16.71
N GLY A 244 -21.47 0.97 -15.85
CA GLY A 244 -21.34 1.22 -14.42
C GLY A 244 -20.38 0.25 -13.74
N GLY A 245 -19.89 0.61 -12.55
CA GLY A 245 -19.08 -0.30 -11.73
C GLY A 245 -19.12 0.05 -10.25
N PHE A 246 -18.81 -0.92 -9.40
CA PHE A 246 -18.75 -0.78 -7.94
C PHE A 246 -17.59 -1.58 -7.38
N VAL A 247 -16.81 -0.98 -6.48
CA VAL A 247 -15.68 -1.63 -5.82
C VAL A 247 -15.92 -1.63 -4.31
N ASP A 248 -15.96 -2.80 -3.68
CA ASP A 248 -16.08 -2.90 -2.24
C ASP A 248 -14.74 -2.69 -1.51
N ALA A 249 -14.77 -2.63 -0.18
CA ALA A 249 -13.56 -2.45 0.65
C ALA A 249 -12.56 -3.61 0.53
N ALA A 250 -13.02 -4.80 0.11
CA ALA A 250 -12.19 -5.97 -0.16
C ALA A 250 -11.69 -6.03 -1.61
N ARG A 251 -11.85 -4.92 -2.39
CA ARG A 251 -11.49 -4.80 -3.80
C ARG A 251 -12.19 -5.79 -4.73
N ARG A 252 -13.36 -6.28 -4.35
CA ARG A 252 -14.23 -7.02 -5.25
C ARG A 252 -14.97 -6.04 -6.14
N LEU A 253 -14.83 -6.25 -7.44
CA LEU A 253 -15.42 -5.43 -8.47
C LEU A 253 -16.72 -6.06 -8.97
N VAL A 254 -17.73 -5.21 -9.15
CA VAL A 254 -18.91 -5.52 -9.97
C VAL A 254 -18.92 -4.56 -11.15
N LEU A 255 -19.03 -5.08 -12.37
CA LEU A 255 -19.16 -4.28 -13.58
C LEU A 255 -20.50 -4.53 -14.24
N PHE A 256 -21.06 -3.48 -14.83
CA PHE A 256 -22.19 -3.55 -15.74
C PHE A 256 -21.75 -3.11 -17.12
N GLY A 257 -22.06 -3.92 -18.12
CA GLY A 257 -21.80 -3.66 -19.53
C GLY A 257 -23.10 -3.69 -20.31
N ARG A 258 -23.14 -2.95 -21.43
CA ARG A 258 -24.29 -2.95 -22.35
C ARG A 258 -23.85 -3.15 -23.79
N THR A 259 -24.76 -3.71 -24.59
CA THR A 259 -24.56 -3.79 -26.03
C THR A 259 -24.51 -2.41 -26.68
N ARG A 260 -23.83 -2.32 -27.83
CA ARG A 260 -23.72 -1.09 -28.63
C ARG A 260 -24.98 -0.80 -29.45
N THR A 261 -25.70 -1.85 -29.81
CA THR A 261 -26.90 -1.78 -30.66
C THR A 261 -28.18 -1.66 -29.82
N GLU A 262 -29.18 -0.98 -30.37
CA GLU A 262 -30.54 -0.96 -29.81
C GLU A 262 -31.39 -2.12 -30.38
N PRO A 263 -32.27 -2.76 -29.58
CA PRO A 263 -32.50 -2.53 -28.15
C PRO A 263 -31.29 -2.98 -27.31
N ARG A 264 -30.98 -2.21 -26.26
CA ARG A 264 -29.80 -2.43 -25.42
C ARG A 264 -30.02 -3.62 -24.50
N ARG A 265 -29.08 -4.55 -24.48
CA ARG A 265 -29.03 -5.63 -23.51
C ARG A 265 -27.95 -5.34 -22.49
N TYR A 266 -28.28 -5.56 -21.22
CA TYR A 266 -27.38 -5.35 -20.09
C TYR A 266 -26.84 -6.66 -19.58
N TYR A 267 -25.58 -6.62 -19.19
CA TYR A 267 -24.85 -7.72 -18.58
C TYR A 267 -24.13 -7.21 -17.35
N TYR A 268 -23.90 -8.10 -16.39
CA TYR A 268 -23.07 -7.80 -15.23
C TYR A 268 -22.03 -8.90 -15.03
N ARG A 269 -20.90 -8.58 -14.38
CA ARG A 269 -19.90 -9.56 -13.99
C ARG A 269 -19.21 -9.19 -12.69
N HIS A 270 -18.58 -10.18 -12.08
CA HIS A 270 -17.75 -10.02 -10.89
C HIS A 270 -16.28 -10.22 -11.22
N ALA A 271 -15.42 -9.53 -10.49
CA ALA A 271 -13.99 -9.80 -10.47
C ALA A 271 -13.42 -9.64 -9.06
N GLU A 272 -12.50 -10.53 -8.70
CA GLU A 272 -11.69 -10.43 -7.48
C GLU A 272 -10.30 -9.96 -7.90
N LEU A 273 -9.94 -8.74 -7.50
CA LEU A 273 -8.80 -7.99 -8.05
C LEU A 273 -7.90 -7.48 -6.92
N GLY A 274 -6.58 -7.42 -7.15
CA GLY A 274 -5.62 -6.86 -6.19
C GLY A 274 -4.75 -7.87 -5.43
N GLY A 275 -4.64 -9.11 -5.91
CA GLY A 275 -3.65 -10.12 -5.50
C GLY A 275 -3.00 -10.78 -6.73
N PRO A 276 -2.01 -11.67 -6.56
CA PRO A 276 -1.33 -12.34 -7.69
C PRO A 276 -2.24 -13.23 -8.53
N ASP A 277 -3.39 -13.66 -7.98
CA ASP A 277 -4.40 -14.46 -8.65
C ASP A 277 -5.71 -13.68 -8.85
N GLU A 278 -5.69 -12.77 -9.81
CA GLU A 278 -6.89 -12.09 -10.28
C GLU A 278 -7.85 -13.07 -10.92
N ARG A 279 -9.13 -12.96 -10.55
CA ARG A 279 -10.17 -13.87 -11.02
C ARG A 279 -11.31 -13.09 -11.62
N TRP A 280 -11.67 -13.45 -12.83
CA TRP A 280 -12.75 -12.84 -13.60
C TRP A 280 -13.89 -13.84 -13.75
N ALA A 281 -15.11 -13.46 -13.36
CA ALA A 281 -16.31 -14.26 -13.60
C ALA A 281 -16.92 -13.93 -14.97
N ALA A 282 -17.74 -14.83 -15.53
CA ALA A 282 -18.45 -14.62 -16.78
C ALA A 282 -19.37 -13.37 -16.75
N TRP A 283 -19.63 -12.79 -17.93
CA TRP A 283 -20.76 -11.88 -18.09
C TRP A 283 -22.09 -12.65 -18.00
N LEU A 284 -22.97 -12.18 -17.11
CA LEU A 284 -24.30 -12.72 -16.87
C LEU A 284 -25.36 -11.72 -17.35
N PRO A 285 -26.43 -12.16 -18.02
CA PRO A 285 -27.48 -11.26 -18.48
C PRO A 285 -28.22 -10.61 -17.31
N VAL A 286 -28.62 -9.36 -17.49
CA VAL A 286 -29.56 -8.66 -16.62
C VAL A 286 -30.91 -8.71 -17.28
N GLU A 287 -31.82 -9.55 -16.78
CA GLU A 287 -33.17 -9.75 -17.33
C GLU A 287 -34.15 -8.63 -16.94
N VAL A 288 -33.67 -7.39 -16.96
CA VAL A 288 -34.45 -6.19 -16.65
C VAL A 288 -34.23 -5.15 -17.76
N PRO A 289 -35.31 -4.56 -18.33
CA PRO A 289 -35.16 -3.49 -19.29
C PRO A 289 -34.61 -2.23 -18.59
N ILE A 290 -33.42 -1.80 -18.99
CA ILE A 290 -32.74 -0.61 -18.47
C ILE A 290 -32.60 0.42 -19.59
N ASP A 291 -33.42 1.47 -19.53
CA ASP A 291 -33.43 2.57 -20.51
C ASP A 291 -32.52 3.72 -20.05
N ALA A 292 -31.23 3.43 -19.87
CA ALA A 292 -30.22 4.42 -19.52
C ALA A 292 -28.91 4.18 -20.28
N ASP A 293 -28.00 5.17 -20.26
CA ASP A 293 -26.61 4.98 -20.71
C ASP A 293 -25.69 4.55 -19.57
N ARG A 294 -26.02 4.99 -18.34
CA ARG A 294 -25.22 4.82 -17.13
C ARG A 294 -26.05 4.14 -16.05
N VAL A 295 -25.40 3.26 -15.31
CA VAL A 295 -25.97 2.56 -14.17
C VAL A 295 -25.02 2.64 -12.98
N HIS A 296 -25.57 2.56 -11.78
CA HIS A 296 -24.87 2.71 -10.51
C HIS A 296 -25.11 1.46 -9.68
N PRO A 297 -24.25 0.43 -9.82
CA PRO A 297 -24.38 -0.79 -9.05
C PRO A 297 -23.88 -0.57 -7.61
N VAL A 298 -24.46 -1.28 -6.65
CA VAL A 298 -24.06 -1.23 -5.24
C VAL A 298 -24.33 -2.59 -4.57
N ARG A 299 -23.39 -3.08 -3.76
CA ARG A 299 -23.65 -4.19 -2.84
C ARG A 299 -24.05 -3.66 -1.47
N ALA A 300 -25.24 -4.03 -1.01
CA ALA A 300 -25.77 -3.67 0.30
C ALA A 300 -26.75 -4.74 0.79
N PHE A 301 -26.87 -4.91 2.11
CA PHE A 301 -27.80 -5.87 2.72
C PHE A 301 -27.63 -7.32 2.23
N GLY A 302 -26.41 -7.70 1.82
CA GLY A 302 -26.13 -9.02 1.23
C GLY A 302 -26.63 -9.20 -0.22
N ARG A 303 -27.17 -8.15 -0.85
CA ARG A 303 -27.73 -8.18 -2.22
C ARG A 303 -26.98 -7.24 -3.15
N LEU A 304 -27.07 -7.50 -4.45
CA LEU A 304 -26.61 -6.59 -5.50
C LEU A 304 -27.78 -5.74 -5.97
N PHE A 305 -27.64 -4.42 -5.90
CA PHE A 305 -28.56 -3.43 -6.42
C PHE A 305 -27.97 -2.77 -7.66
N VAL A 306 -28.83 -2.30 -8.55
CA VAL A 306 -28.46 -1.41 -9.65
C VAL A 306 -29.46 -0.27 -9.73
N PHE A 307 -28.93 0.96 -9.78
CA PHE A 307 -29.72 2.19 -9.86
C PHE A 307 -29.46 2.89 -11.19
N TRP A 308 -30.48 3.51 -11.77
CA TRP A 308 -30.32 4.32 -12.97
C TRP A 308 -31.35 5.43 -13.01
N VAL A 309 -31.09 6.39 -13.89
CA VAL A 309 -31.96 7.54 -14.09
C VAL A 309 -32.59 7.45 -15.47
N VAL A 310 -33.90 7.61 -15.52
CA VAL A 310 -34.66 7.78 -16.76
C VAL A 310 -35.05 9.25 -16.87
N PRO A 311 -34.43 10.02 -17.79
CA PRO A 311 -34.88 11.36 -18.08
C PRO A 311 -36.22 11.32 -18.81
N GLU A 312 -37.22 12.01 -18.28
CA GLU A 312 -38.45 12.33 -19.00
C GLU A 312 -38.41 13.80 -19.45
N SER A 313 -39.34 14.22 -20.30
CA SER A 313 -39.31 15.54 -20.97
C SER A 313 -39.15 16.73 -20.03
N GLN A 314 -39.67 16.63 -18.79
CA GLN A 314 -39.69 17.70 -17.79
C GLN A 314 -39.45 17.20 -16.36
N GLN A 315 -39.07 15.94 -16.16
CA GLN A 315 -38.79 15.40 -14.83
C GLN A 315 -37.79 14.25 -14.89
N VAL A 316 -37.21 13.93 -13.74
CA VAL A 316 -36.23 12.85 -13.62
C VAL A 316 -36.82 11.71 -12.79
N ARG A 317 -36.83 10.48 -13.31
CA ARG A 317 -37.25 9.29 -12.54
C ARG A 317 -36.04 8.43 -12.18
N ILE A 318 -35.87 8.17 -10.89
CA ILE A 318 -34.84 7.26 -10.38
C ILE A 318 -35.45 5.87 -10.27
N ARG A 319 -34.86 4.89 -10.96
CA ARG A 319 -35.26 3.49 -10.91
C ARG A 319 -34.18 2.62 -10.29
N TYR A 320 -34.59 1.49 -9.74
CA TYR A 320 -33.68 0.49 -9.23
C TYR A 320 -34.21 -0.93 -9.42
N SER A 321 -33.31 -1.88 -9.39
CA SER A 321 -33.59 -3.32 -9.33
C SER A 321 -32.52 -3.98 -8.45
N TYR A 322 -32.80 -5.18 -7.95
CA TYR A 322 -31.89 -5.94 -7.11
C TYR A 322 -32.02 -7.44 -7.34
N GLN A 323 -31.00 -8.17 -6.92
CA GLN A 323 -30.99 -9.63 -6.92
C GLN A 323 -31.56 -10.21 -5.63
N GLU A 324 -32.43 -11.21 -5.78
CA GLU A 324 -32.87 -12.06 -4.67
C GLU A 324 -31.78 -13.08 -4.28
N LEU A 325 -32.08 -13.91 -3.27
CA LEU A 325 -31.13 -14.92 -2.75
C LEU A 325 -30.85 -16.04 -3.76
N ASP A 326 -31.74 -16.24 -4.73
CA ASP A 326 -31.59 -17.16 -5.86
C ASP A 326 -30.84 -16.54 -7.06
N HIS A 327 -30.39 -15.28 -6.92
CA HIS A 327 -29.73 -14.50 -7.96
C HIS A 327 -30.62 -14.03 -9.12
N GLU A 328 -31.95 -14.20 -9.03
CA GLU A 328 -32.87 -13.62 -10.01
C GLU A 328 -33.04 -12.11 -9.80
N TRP A 329 -33.26 -11.39 -10.91
CA TRP A 329 -33.45 -9.94 -10.89
C TRP A 329 -34.93 -9.59 -10.72
N VAL A 330 -35.21 -8.75 -9.72
CA VAL A 330 -36.56 -8.22 -9.51
C VAL A 330 -36.90 -7.17 -10.59
N PRO A 331 -38.13 -7.13 -11.14
CA PRO A 331 -38.52 -6.11 -12.11
C PRO A 331 -38.25 -4.68 -11.63
N ALA A 332 -37.92 -3.78 -12.58
CA ALA A 332 -37.50 -2.42 -12.29
C ALA A 332 -38.53 -1.62 -11.47
N GLN A 333 -38.14 -1.21 -10.26
CA GLN A 333 -38.94 -0.40 -9.33
C GLN A 333 -38.59 1.09 -9.47
N THR A 334 -39.49 1.96 -9.01
CA THR A 334 -39.23 3.41 -8.95
C THR A 334 -38.85 3.78 -7.54
N LEU A 335 -37.64 4.33 -7.36
CA LEU A 335 -37.19 4.82 -6.05
C LEU A 335 -37.87 6.16 -5.73
N GLY A 336 -37.90 7.05 -6.72
CA GLY A 336 -38.59 8.33 -6.61
C GLY A 336 -38.51 9.15 -7.89
N THR A 337 -39.26 10.24 -7.90
CA THR A 337 -39.40 11.17 -9.02
C THR A 337 -38.96 12.57 -8.57
N GLY A 338 -38.23 13.26 -9.43
CA GLY A 338 -37.85 14.66 -9.25
C GLY A 338 -39.05 15.60 -9.45
N ALA A 339 -38.85 16.87 -9.13
CA ALA A 339 -39.83 17.90 -9.45
C ALA A 339 -39.98 18.08 -10.97
N TYR A 340 -41.12 18.65 -11.38
CA TYR A 340 -41.32 19.12 -12.74
C TYR A 340 -40.51 20.40 -13.00
N GLU A 341 -39.84 20.45 -14.13
CA GLU A 341 -38.96 21.55 -14.55
C GLU A 341 -39.46 22.18 -15.85
N ASP A 342 -39.42 23.52 -15.90
CA ASP A 342 -39.91 24.31 -17.04
C ASP A 342 -38.93 24.39 -18.23
N GLY A 343 -37.87 23.56 -18.24
CA GLY A 343 -36.79 23.59 -19.23
C GLY A 343 -36.22 22.22 -19.55
N ALA A 344 -35.31 22.15 -20.52
CA ALA A 344 -34.69 20.89 -20.93
C ALA A 344 -33.72 20.39 -19.85
N ILE A 345 -33.86 19.12 -19.47
CA ILE A 345 -33.00 18.46 -18.48
C ILE A 345 -31.79 17.85 -19.19
N GLY A 346 -30.59 18.15 -18.67
CA GLY A 346 -29.32 17.62 -19.17
C GLY A 346 -28.28 17.43 -18.05
N ALA A 347 -27.09 16.93 -18.40
CA ALA A 347 -25.95 16.74 -17.48
C ALA A 347 -26.33 16.05 -16.14
N ILE A 348 -27.08 14.95 -16.24
CA ILE A 348 -27.57 14.20 -15.09
C ILE A 348 -26.40 13.44 -14.43
N THR A 349 -26.25 13.60 -13.13
CA THR A 349 -25.31 12.88 -12.28
C THR A 349 -26.09 12.21 -11.15
N LEU A 350 -25.97 10.88 -11.03
CA LEU A 350 -26.51 10.11 -9.92
C LEU A 350 -25.36 9.73 -8.98
N LEU A 351 -25.59 9.85 -7.68
CA LEU A 351 -24.67 9.45 -6.63
C LEU A 351 -25.36 8.43 -5.73
N VAL A 352 -24.78 7.24 -5.61
CA VAL A 352 -25.31 6.16 -4.77
C VAL A 352 -24.27 5.82 -3.69
N ARG A 353 -24.69 5.84 -2.43
CA ARG A 353 -23.81 5.58 -1.28
C ARG A 353 -24.41 4.49 -0.38
N PRO A 354 -23.84 3.27 -0.37
CA PRO A 354 -24.20 2.28 0.63
C PRO A 354 -23.61 2.66 1.99
N GLN A 355 -24.43 2.53 3.02
CA GLN A 355 -24.09 2.64 4.44
C GLN A 355 -24.44 1.31 5.13
N THR A 356 -23.97 1.13 6.37
CA THR A 356 -24.18 -0.12 7.13
C THR A 356 -25.66 -0.53 7.24
N ALA A 357 -26.57 0.44 7.30
CA ALA A 357 -28.01 0.18 7.50
C ALA A 357 -28.91 0.92 6.50
N SER A 358 -28.38 1.47 5.41
CA SER A 358 -29.17 2.16 4.38
C SER A 358 -28.39 2.34 3.07
N ILE A 359 -29.08 2.65 1.97
CA ILE A 359 -28.47 3.16 0.73
C ILE A 359 -29.02 4.56 0.51
N THR A 360 -28.14 5.56 0.45
CA THR A 360 -28.54 6.94 0.13
C THR A 360 -28.32 7.21 -1.35
N VAL A 361 -29.35 7.74 -2.01
CA VAL A 361 -29.35 8.06 -3.44
C VAL A 361 -29.62 9.55 -3.62
N SER A 362 -28.79 10.21 -4.42
CA SER A 362 -28.90 11.64 -4.75
C SER A 362 -28.75 11.85 -6.25
N CYS A 363 -29.55 12.75 -6.83
CA CYS A 363 -29.44 13.12 -8.24
C CYS A 363 -29.17 14.62 -8.40
N SER A 364 -28.32 15.01 -9.33
CA SER A 364 -28.18 16.39 -9.78
C SER A 364 -28.27 16.47 -11.29
N TYR A 365 -28.83 17.55 -11.81
CA TYR A 365 -28.98 17.77 -13.24
C TYR A 365 -28.98 19.25 -13.56
N THR A 366 -28.80 19.62 -14.82
CA THR A 366 -28.95 21.00 -15.29
C THR A 366 -30.27 21.18 -16.00
N VAL A 367 -30.95 22.27 -15.70
CA VAL A 367 -32.16 22.72 -16.41
C VAL A 367 -31.78 23.91 -17.28
N SER A 368 -31.98 23.77 -18.58
CA SER A 368 -31.73 24.82 -19.56
C SER A 368 -33.07 25.42 -20.03
N ALA A 369 -33.29 26.69 -19.71
CA ALA A 369 -34.46 27.47 -20.12
C ALA A 369 -34.02 28.87 -20.58
N ALA A 370 -34.56 29.34 -21.71
CA ALA A 370 -34.32 30.70 -22.23
C ALA A 370 -32.84 31.14 -22.31
N GLY A 371 -31.92 30.23 -22.65
CA GLY A 371 -30.48 30.52 -22.79
C GLY A 371 -29.70 30.57 -21.46
N GLN A 372 -30.35 30.33 -20.32
CA GLN A 372 -29.70 30.16 -19.02
C GLN A 372 -29.77 28.69 -18.58
N SER A 373 -28.65 28.18 -18.05
CA SER A 373 -28.56 26.82 -17.50
C SER A 373 -28.33 26.90 -16.00
N HIS A 374 -29.23 26.30 -15.21
CA HIS A 374 -29.10 26.22 -13.76
C HIS A 374 -28.91 24.78 -13.33
N ARG A 375 -27.95 24.53 -12.44
CA ARG A 375 -27.83 23.23 -11.77
C ARG A 375 -28.92 23.11 -10.71
N ARG A 376 -29.59 21.96 -10.69
CA ARG A 376 -30.57 21.54 -9.69
C ARG A 376 -30.04 20.28 -9.02
N ALA A 377 -30.15 20.24 -7.70
CA ALA A 377 -30.02 19.00 -6.95
C ALA A 377 -31.43 18.50 -6.66
N ALA A 378 -31.74 17.29 -7.08
CA ALA A 378 -33.04 16.68 -6.89
C ALA A 378 -32.91 15.40 -6.07
N THR A 379 -33.81 15.29 -5.10
CA THR A 379 -34.26 14.02 -4.52
C THR A 379 -33.15 13.23 -3.82
N LEU A 380 -33.07 13.45 -2.50
CA LEU A 380 -32.27 12.64 -1.60
C LEU A 380 -33.14 11.59 -0.92
N LEU A 381 -32.96 10.34 -1.30
CA LEU A 381 -33.75 9.21 -0.80
C LEU A 381 -32.88 8.21 -0.09
N THR A 382 -33.42 7.60 0.96
CA THR A 382 -32.79 6.53 1.71
C THR A 382 -33.59 5.24 1.50
N LEU A 383 -32.95 4.22 0.95
CA LEU A 383 -33.48 2.86 0.86
C LEU A 383 -32.98 2.04 2.05
N HIS A 384 -33.91 1.45 2.81
CA HIS A 384 -33.60 0.66 4.00
C HIS A 384 -33.54 -0.85 3.69
N PRO A 385 -32.97 -1.70 4.59
CA PRO A 385 -32.93 -3.15 4.40
C PRO A 385 -34.31 -3.79 4.18
N GLY A 386 -35.36 -3.19 4.74
CA GLY A 386 -36.76 -3.59 4.52
C GLY A 386 -37.36 -3.11 3.20
N LEU A 387 -36.55 -2.57 2.29
CA LEU A 387 -36.93 -2.08 0.95
C LEU A 387 -37.95 -0.95 0.91
N TYR A 388 -38.15 -0.23 2.02
CA TYR A 388 -38.92 1.00 2.05
C TYR A 388 -38.01 2.23 1.86
N VAL A 389 -38.61 3.32 1.36
CA VAL A 389 -37.91 4.54 0.94
C VAL A 389 -38.34 5.71 1.80
N ASP A 390 -37.37 6.41 2.40
CA ASP A 390 -37.58 7.63 3.16
C ASP A 390 -36.83 8.82 2.55
N ARG A 391 -37.18 10.04 2.98
CA ARG A 391 -36.33 11.21 2.72
C ARG A 391 -35.08 11.12 3.58
N ALA A 392 -33.93 11.34 2.96
CA ALA A 392 -32.67 11.24 3.68
C ALA A 392 -32.48 12.41 4.70
N PRO A 393 -31.74 12.18 5.80
CA PRO A 393 -31.59 13.14 6.89
C PRO A 393 -30.98 14.48 6.42
N PRO A 394 -31.32 15.63 7.05
CA PRO A 394 -30.87 16.96 6.61
C PRO A 394 -29.35 17.13 6.57
N ASP A 395 -28.62 16.55 7.51
CA ASP A 395 -27.16 16.65 7.54
C ASP A 395 -26.51 15.81 6.44
N THR A 396 -27.00 14.60 6.21
CA THR A 396 -26.61 13.75 5.08
C THR A 396 -26.91 14.43 3.74
N ALA A 397 -28.05 15.13 3.66
CA ALA A 397 -28.45 15.91 2.50
C ALA A 397 -27.48 17.04 2.20
N ARG A 398 -27.12 17.81 3.23
CA ARG A 398 -26.20 18.92 3.10
C ARG A 398 -24.81 18.46 2.72
N ALA A 399 -24.31 17.37 3.32
CA ALA A 399 -23.01 16.79 3.00
C ALA A 399 -22.93 16.33 1.54
N LEU A 400 -23.92 15.56 1.07
CA LEU A 400 -23.95 15.07 -0.32
C LEU A 400 -24.22 16.19 -1.33
N ALA A 401 -25.02 17.19 -0.99
CA ALA A 401 -25.19 18.39 -1.81
C ALA A 401 -23.87 19.16 -1.96
N THR A 402 -23.13 19.33 -0.86
CA THR A 402 -21.79 19.93 -0.91
C THR A 402 -20.82 19.08 -1.73
N GLU A 403 -20.84 17.75 -1.64
CA GLU A 403 -20.02 16.85 -2.50
C GLU A 403 -20.37 17.05 -3.99
N LEU A 404 -21.66 17.10 -4.33
CA LEU A 404 -22.13 17.34 -5.70
C LEU A 404 -21.75 18.74 -6.22
N GLU A 405 -21.79 19.77 -5.38
CA GLU A 405 -21.45 21.16 -5.69
C GLU A 405 -19.93 21.41 -5.78
N THR A 406 -19.15 20.81 -4.88
CA THR A 406 -17.69 20.93 -4.82
C THR A 406 -16.95 19.98 -5.76
N SER A 407 -17.67 19.09 -6.43
CA SER A 407 -17.15 18.23 -7.50
C SER A 407 -16.59 19.07 -8.66
N THR A 408 -15.35 19.55 -8.52
CA THR A 408 -14.44 19.94 -9.61
C THR A 408 -13.88 18.71 -10.34
N GLU A 409 -14.51 17.54 -10.15
CA GLU A 409 -14.02 16.21 -10.47
C GLU A 409 -13.87 15.96 -11.97
N ALA A 410 -14.62 16.69 -12.81
CA ALA A 410 -14.49 16.59 -14.26
C ALA A 410 -13.06 16.94 -14.72
N ALA A 411 -12.49 18.04 -14.21
CA ALA A 411 -11.13 18.47 -14.54
C ALA A 411 -10.05 17.52 -14.01
N ALA A 412 -10.23 16.99 -12.79
CA ALA A 412 -9.32 16.00 -12.21
C ALA A 412 -9.37 14.65 -12.95
N THR A 413 -10.54 14.25 -13.44
CA THR A 413 -10.70 13.06 -14.29
C THR A 413 -10.01 13.25 -15.63
N THR A 414 -10.18 14.42 -16.26
CA THR A 414 -9.50 14.75 -17.51
C THR A 414 -7.98 14.74 -17.36
N ASP A 415 -7.42 15.32 -16.29
CA ASP A 415 -5.98 15.27 -16.02
C ASP A 415 -5.48 13.83 -15.80
N ARG A 416 -6.22 13.00 -15.06
CA ARG A 416 -5.88 11.58 -14.84
C ARG A 416 -5.92 10.78 -16.13
N VAL A 417 -6.93 10.97 -16.98
CA VAL A 417 -7.07 10.23 -18.24
C VAL A 417 -6.02 10.69 -19.27
N ALA A 418 -5.70 11.98 -19.34
CA ALA A 418 -4.63 12.52 -20.19
C ALA A 418 -3.23 12.01 -19.81
N ARG A 419 -3.02 11.61 -18.55
CA ARG A 419 -1.79 10.94 -18.12
C ARG A 419 -1.68 9.51 -18.62
N ILE A 420 -2.77 8.88 -19.08
CA ILE A 420 -2.81 7.48 -19.52
C ILE A 420 -2.84 7.37 -21.04
N PHE A 421 -3.70 8.16 -21.68
CA PHE A 421 -3.94 8.10 -23.12
C PHE A 421 -3.38 9.34 -23.79
N VAL A 422 -2.64 9.15 -24.88
CA VAL A 422 -2.13 10.25 -25.72
C VAL A 422 -3.30 10.92 -26.46
N ASP A 423 -4.27 10.11 -26.89
CA ASP A 423 -5.47 10.59 -27.55
C ASP A 423 -6.44 11.27 -26.55
N PRO A 424 -7.09 12.37 -26.92
CA PRO A 424 -8.09 13.01 -26.08
C PRO A 424 -9.31 12.10 -25.91
N VAL A 425 -9.73 11.88 -24.68
CA VAL A 425 -10.90 11.07 -24.31
C VAL A 425 -12.03 11.99 -23.83
N ALA A 426 -13.24 11.80 -24.33
CA ALA A 426 -14.39 12.58 -23.88
C ALA A 426 -14.80 12.17 -22.46
N ALA A 427 -15.27 13.12 -21.64
CA ALA A 427 -15.77 12.82 -20.30
C ALA A 427 -16.93 11.80 -20.31
N ALA A 428 -17.72 11.78 -21.40
CA ALA A 428 -18.81 10.83 -21.62
C ALA A 428 -18.34 9.38 -21.88
N ASP A 429 -17.05 9.15 -22.12
CA ASP A 429 -16.47 7.82 -22.30
C ASP A 429 -15.82 7.26 -21.03
N VAL A 430 -15.78 8.07 -19.95
CA VAL A 430 -15.23 7.66 -18.65
C VAL A 430 -16.37 7.20 -17.74
N VAL A 431 -16.27 6.00 -17.19
CA VAL A 431 -17.20 5.46 -16.19
C VAL A 431 -16.48 5.35 -14.87
N ARG A 432 -16.89 6.18 -13.92
CA ARG A 432 -16.36 6.11 -12.57
C ARG A 432 -17.09 5.01 -11.79
N PHE A 433 -16.39 4.33 -10.88
CA PHE A 433 -17.00 3.25 -10.09
C PHE A 433 -17.39 3.67 -8.68
N ASP A 434 -18.63 3.42 -8.30
CA ASP A 434 -19.14 3.72 -6.97
C ASP A 434 -18.35 2.96 -5.87
N VAL A 435 -18.19 3.58 -4.71
CA VAL A 435 -17.44 3.03 -3.55
C VAL A 435 -18.26 3.15 -2.25
N PRO A 436 -18.00 2.31 -1.23
CA PRO A 436 -18.62 2.41 0.08
C PRO A 436 -18.42 3.76 0.77
N ALA A 437 -19.35 4.16 1.63
CA ALA A 437 -19.21 5.37 2.43
C ALA A 437 -17.95 5.31 3.32
N GLY A 438 -17.13 6.36 3.29
CA GLY A 438 -15.88 6.44 4.06
C GLY A 438 -14.66 5.81 3.38
N ALA A 439 -14.82 5.18 2.21
CA ALA A 439 -13.69 4.76 1.38
C ALA A 439 -13.08 5.96 0.62
N GLU A 440 -11.76 5.91 0.36
CA GLU A 440 -11.05 6.96 -0.38
C GLU A 440 -11.64 7.15 -1.79
N SER A 441 -11.73 8.40 -2.24
CA SER A 441 -12.49 8.79 -3.43
C SER A 441 -11.91 8.18 -4.72
N TRP A 442 -12.68 7.32 -5.37
CA TRP A 442 -12.55 6.88 -6.77
C TRP A 442 -11.13 6.49 -7.24
N PRO A 443 -10.57 5.36 -6.75
CA PRO A 443 -9.35 4.84 -7.34
C PRO A 443 -9.63 4.25 -8.75
N TRP A 444 -10.76 3.56 -8.96
CA TRP A 444 -10.99 2.76 -10.17
C TRP A 444 -12.05 3.38 -11.08
N PHE A 445 -11.81 3.30 -12.39
CA PHE A 445 -12.74 3.75 -13.43
C PHE A 445 -12.53 2.92 -14.69
N SER A 446 -13.48 2.96 -15.63
CA SER A 446 -13.26 2.46 -16.98
C SER A 446 -13.29 3.58 -17.99
N VAL A 447 -12.65 3.34 -19.13
CA VAL A 447 -12.63 4.26 -20.27
C VAL A 447 -12.96 3.50 -21.54
N ASP A 448 -13.86 4.03 -22.36
CA ASP A 448 -14.00 3.61 -23.76
C ASP A 448 -13.15 4.53 -24.65
N VAL A 449 -12.19 3.97 -25.40
CA VAL A 449 -11.37 4.73 -26.34
C VAL A 449 -11.39 4.01 -27.67
N ARG A 450 -11.83 4.73 -28.72
CA ARG A 450 -11.93 4.24 -30.10
C ARG A 450 -12.78 2.96 -30.29
N GLY A 451 -13.59 2.55 -29.30
CA GLY A 451 -14.37 1.31 -29.34
C GLY A 451 -13.78 0.17 -28.50
N GLY A 452 -12.68 0.41 -27.78
CA GLY A 452 -12.13 -0.48 -26.77
C GLY A 452 -12.42 0.03 -25.35
N SER A 453 -13.03 -0.79 -24.50
CA SER A 453 -13.18 -0.48 -23.08
C SER A 453 -12.01 -1.04 -22.25
N PHE A 454 -11.46 -0.20 -21.37
CA PHE A 454 -10.36 -0.51 -20.47
C PHE A 454 -10.76 -0.25 -19.01
N LEU A 455 -10.45 -1.19 -18.13
CA LEU A 455 -10.43 -0.95 -16.68
C LEU A 455 -9.13 -0.25 -16.33
N CYS A 456 -9.23 0.90 -15.68
CA CYS A 456 -8.11 1.70 -15.18
C CYS A 456 -8.12 1.66 -13.65
N ARG A 457 -7.07 1.10 -13.06
CA ARG A 457 -6.89 1.03 -11.61
C ARG A 457 -5.51 1.55 -11.23
N PRO A 458 -5.32 2.23 -10.10
CA PRO A 458 -4.00 2.62 -9.65
C PRO A 458 -3.25 1.35 -9.28
N VAL A 459 -1.95 1.32 -9.57
CA VAL A 459 -1.10 0.20 -9.16
C VAL A 459 -1.17 0.09 -7.64
N VAL A 460 -1.65 -1.06 -7.20
CA VAL A 460 -1.72 -1.40 -5.79
C VAL A 460 -0.33 -1.85 -5.36
N VAL A 461 0.23 -1.19 -4.34
CA VAL A 461 1.41 -1.68 -3.63
C VAL A 461 0.92 -2.73 -2.62
N THR A 462 1.09 -4.02 -2.93
CA THR A 462 0.49 -5.14 -2.18
C THR A 462 1.23 -5.51 -0.90
N GLU A 463 2.49 -5.11 -0.75
CA GLU A 463 3.25 -5.32 0.48
C GLU A 463 3.19 -4.05 1.31
N PRO A 464 2.34 -3.91 2.35
CA PRO A 464 2.51 -2.79 3.27
C PRO A 464 3.88 -2.91 3.94
N GLU A 465 4.70 -1.86 3.87
CA GLU A 465 5.91 -1.74 4.69
C GLU A 465 5.49 -1.28 6.09
N ASP A 466 4.43 -1.89 6.65
CA ASP A 466 3.88 -1.63 7.98
C ASP A 466 4.87 -2.14 9.06
N ALA A 467 6.10 -1.64 8.97
CA ALA A 467 7.07 -1.72 10.02
C ALA A 467 6.60 -0.80 11.14
N PRO A 468 6.44 -1.30 12.37
CA PRO A 468 6.11 -0.45 13.51
C PRO A 468 7.15 0.66 13.66
N LEU A 469 6.71 1.81 14.19
CA LEU A 469 7.61 2.90 14.53
C LEU A 469 8.79 2.37 15.37
N ARG A 470 10.01 2.71 14.95
CA ARG A 470 11.24 2.31 15.63
C ARG A 470 11.63 3.39 16.63
N PRO A 471 12.06 3.05 17.85
CA PRO A 471 12.53 4.06 18.81
C PRO A 471 13.83 4.71 18.34
N LEU A 472 13.99 6.01 18.58
CA LEU A 472 15.25 6.72 18.32
C LEU A 472 16.37 6.23 19.24
N ARG A 473 16.06 5.80 20.47
CA ARG A 473 17.05 5.22 21.37
C ARG A 473 17.37 3.78 20.95
N GLY A 474 18.67 3.48 20.84
CA GLY A 474 19.13 2.14 20.44
C GLY A 474 18.87 1.80 18.98
N ASN A 475 18.62 2.81 18.14
CA ASN A 475 18.29 2.61 16.74
C ASN A 475 19.47 2.00 15.94
N PRO A 476 19.22 1.08 15.01
CA PRO A 476 20.27 0.48 14.18
C PRO A 476 20.72 1.38 13.00
N ASP A 477 19.95 2.43 12.69
CA ASP A 477 20.11 3.27 11.50
C ASP A 477 21.09 4.45 11.70
N ARG A 478 21.82 4.45 12.83
CA ARG A 478 22.82 5.47 13.24
C ARG A 478 22.23 6.88 13.31
N LEU A 479 20.99 7.00 13.76
CA LEU A 479 20.32 8.27 14.07
C LEU A 479 20.71 8.74 15.49
N PRO A 480 20.52 10.03 15.84
CA PRO A 480 20.76 10.51 17.19
C PRO A 480 19.90 9.77 18.24
N GLU A 481 20.51 9.44 19.39
CA GLU A 481 19.79 8.92 20.57
C GLU A 481 19.04 10.05 21.30
N TRP A 482 18.19 10.79 20.58
CA TRP A 482 17.42 11.93 21.09
C TRP A 482 15.96 11.55 21.37
N ASN A 483 15.25 12.42 22.07
CA ASN A 483 13.81 12.25 22.32
C ASN A 483 12.95 12.80 21.17
N ARG A 484 13.54 13.64 20.30
CA ARG A 484 12.87 14.24 19.15
C ARG A 484 13.88 14.70 18.10
N VAL A 485 13.42 14.79 16.87
CA VAL A 485 14.11 15.47 15.75
C VAL A 485 13.08 16.38 15.10
N ASP A 486 13.39 17.67 14.97
CA ASP A 486 12.49 18.67 14.39
C ASP A 486 12.83 19.02 12.94
N ALA A 487 14.08 18.81 12.52
CA ALA A 487 14.49 18.89 11.12
C ALA A 487 15.73 18.01 10.89
N ALA A 488 15.93 17.55 9.65
CA ALA A 488 17.12 16.80 9.28
C ALA A 488 17.42 16.89 7.78
N PHE A 489 18.69 16.74 7.39
CA PHE A 489 19.09 16.63 5.98
C PHE A 489 20.39 15.82 5.83
N GLU A 490 20.66 15.32 4.62
CA GLU A 490 21.89 14.60 4.27
C GLU A 490 22.60 15.27 3.11
N LEU A 491 23.88 15.60 3.29
CA LEU A 491 24.73 16.13 2.22
C LEU A 491 25.18 15.03 1.27
N ALA A 492 25.60 15.37 0.05
CA ALA A 492 26.03 14.36 -0.93
C ALA A 492 27.30 13.59 -0.52
N ASN A 493 28.05 14.09 0.46
CA ASN A 493 29.19 13.39 1.06
C ASN A 493 28.75 12.32 2.11
N GLY A 494 27.45 12.23 2.41
CA GLY A 494 26.82 11.30 3.35
C GLY A 494 26.70 11.81 4.80
N ASP A 495 27.12 13.05 5.08
CA ASP A 495 27.00 13.64 6.42
C ASP A 495 25.55 14.04 6.69
N ARG A 496 25.01 13.57 7.83
CA ARG A 496 23.62 13.79 8.23
C ARG A 496 23.53 14.81 9.36
N TYR A 497 22.74 15.85 9.16
CA TYR A 497 22.48 16.91 10.12
C TYR A 497 21.10 16.71 10.75
N PHE A 498 21.01 16.86 12.08
CA PHE A 498 19.78 16.73 12.86
C PHE A 498 19.61 17.94 13.77
N PHE A 499 18.38 18.42 13.92
CA PHE A 499 18.02 19.59 14.73
C PHE A 499 17.05 19.20 15.86
N ASP A 500 17.31 19.71 17.06
CA ASP A 500 16.46 19.61 18.24
C ASP A 500 16.13 21.03 18.69
N ASN A 501 14.91 21.47 18.37
CA ASN A 501 14.43 22.83 18.60
C ASN A 501 14.06 23.07 20.08
N GLU A 502 13.83 22.01 20.86
CA GLU A 502 13.58 22.11 22.30
C GLU A 502 14.86 22.50 23.02
N ARG A 503 15.99 21.89 22.61
CA ARG A 503 17.32 22.18 23.17
C ARG A 503 18.05 23.30 22.43
N GLY A 504 17.57 23.71 21.26
CA GLY A 504 18.20 24.75 20.43
C GLY A 504 19.54 24.32 19.83
N VAL A 505 19.72 23.02 19.59
CA VAL A 505 20.99 22.42 19.15
C VAL A 505 20.85 21.62 17.86
N PHE A 506 21.95 21.49 17.12
CA PHE A 506 22.08 20.56 16.01
C PHE A 506 23.22 19.57 16.25
N ALA A 507 23.17 18.43 15.56
CA ALA A 507 24.22 17.41 15.59
C ALA A 507 24.53 16.92 14.18
N VAL A 508 25.81 16.59 13.95
CA VAL A 508 26.29 16.06 12.68
C VAL A 508 26.74 14.62 12.87
N VAL A 509 26.11 13.70 12.17
CA VAL A 509 26.50 12.29 12.09
C VAL A 509 27.29 12.09 10.80
N PRO A 510 28.62 11.90 10.86
CA PRO A 510 29.43 11.75 9.66
C PRO A 510 29.20 10.41 8.96
N ALA A 511 29.36 10.40 7.63
CA ALA A 511 29.17 9.20 6.80
C ALA A 511 30.13 8.05 7.17
N ARG A 512 31.40 8.41 7.38
CA ARG A 512 32.49 7.50 7.77
C ARG A 512 32.53 7.44 9.29
N GLY A 513 32.19 6.28 9.87
CA GLY A 513 31.98 6.09 11.30
C GLY A 513 32.97 6.83 12.20
N GLY A 514 32.44 7.48 13.24
CA GLY A 514 33.19 8.33 14.17
C GLY A 514 32.52 8.40 15.54
N ARG A 515 33.15 9.16 16.47
CA ARG A 515 32.63 9.40 17.83
C ARG A 515 31.20 9.93 17.81
N ARG A 516 30.45 9.64 18.89
CA ARG A 516 29.07 10.13 19.10
C ARG A 516 28.98 11.63 18.77
N PRO A 517 27.95 12.06 18.03
CA PRO A 517 27.83 13.44 17.59
C PRO A 517 27.63 14.36 18.80
N THR A 518 28.46 15.39 18.92
CA THR A 518 28.36 16.39 20.00
C THR A 518 27.36 17.47 19.57
N PRO A 519 26.28 17.72 20.33
CA PRO A 519 25.34 18.80 20.03
C PRO A 519 26.03 20.17 20.04
N GLN A 520 25.73 21.00 19.04
CA GLN A 520 26.22 22.36 18.88
C GLN A 520 25.05 23.35 18.80
N PRO A 521 25.18 24.60 19.27
CA PRO A 521 24.11 25.59 19.18
C PRO A 521 23.73 25.91 17.73
N ILE A 522 22.42 25.92 17.41
CA ILE A 522 21.92 26.22 16.05
C ILE A 522 22.37 27.61 15.61
N ASN A 523 22.12 28.62 16.45
CA ASN A 523 22.48 30.01 16.20
C ASN A 523 24.00 30.28 16.09
N GLY A 524 24.83 29.34 16.55
CA GLY A 524 26.28 29.39 16.37
C GLY A 524 26.72 29.13 14.93
N ARG A 525 25.89 28.45 14.13
CA ARG A 525 26.24 28.02 12.76
C ARG A 525 25.26 28.45 11.69
N PHE A 526 23.96 28.33 11.95
CA PHE A 526 22.89 28.58 10.99
C PHE A 526 22.15 29.87 11.34
N GLY A 527 21.65 30.56 10.33
CA GLY A 527 20.94 31.84 10.48
C GLY A 527 21.81 33.08 10.72
N ARG A 528 23.14 32.95 10.73
CA ARG A 528 24.05 34.10 10.86
C ARG A 528 23.98 34.95 9.59
N LEU A 529 23.77 36.25 9.73
CA LEU A 529 23.77 37.19 8.59
C LEU A 529 25.03 38.06 8.63
N PRO A 530 25.53 38.52 7.47
CA PRO A 530 26.64 39.46 7.43
C PRO A 530 26.23 40.78 8.10
N SER A 531 26.86 41.11 9.23
CA SER A 531 26.66 42.35 9.99
C SER A 531 27.98 43.06 10.24
N ALA A 532 27.95 44.36 10.55
CA ALA A 532 29.16 45.12 10.87
C ALA A 532 29.62 44.89 12.32
N LEU A 533 28.68 44.66 13.23
CA LEU A 533 28.93 44.53 14.66
C LEU A 533 28.52 43.14 15.19
N PRO A 534 29.30 42.56 16.10
CA PRO A 534 29.01 41.26 16.70
C PRO A 534 28.04 41.31 17.90
N VAL A 535 27.76 42.49 18.45
CA VAL A 535 26.93 42.69 19.66
C VAL A 535 25.86 43.74 19.37
N PRO A 536 24.57 43.47 19.61
CA PRO A 536 23.48 44.42 19.36
C PRO A 536 23.57 45.65 20.28
N GLY A 537 23.29 46.83 19.72
CA GLY A 537 23.26 48.10 20.45
C GLY A 537 23.57 49.31 19.55
N PRO A 538 23.20 50.54 19.97
CA PRO A 538 23.63 51.75 19.28
C PRO A 538 25.15 51.95 19.46
N VAL A 539 25.83 52.41 18.42
CA VAL A 539 27.24 52.81 18.52
C VAL A 539 27.34 54.23 19.01
N ASP A 540 27.90 54.40 20.20
CA ASP A 540 28.01 55.69 20.87
C ASP A 540 29.18 56.50 20.32
N ALA A 541 30.34 55.86 20.09
CA ALA A 541 31.54 56.53 19.61
C ALA A 541 32.47 55.59 18.84
N VAL A 542 33.30 56.16 17.95
CA VAL A 542 34.37 55.43 17.25
C VAL A 542 35.68 56.20 17.38
N LEU A 543 36.75 55.56 17.86
CA LEU A 543 38.08 56.14 17.99
C LEU A 543 39.08 55.37 17.13
N THR A 544 39.85 56.08 16.30
CA THR A 544 40.95 55.51 15.52
C THR A 544 42.29 55.93 16.15
N ARG A 545 43.07 54.95 16.63
CA ARG A 545 44.38 55.16 17.25
C ARG A 545 45.50 54.80 16.27
N ALA A 546 46.25 55.81 15.85
CA ALA A 546 47.43 55.71 14.99
C ALA A 546 47.26 54.84 13.71
N GLY A 547 46.02 54.71 13.21
CA GLY A 547 45.69 53.83 12.08
C GLY A 547 45.86 52.32 12.36
N GLN A 548 46.18 51.92 13.59
CA GLN A 548 46.41 50.52 13.96
C GLN A 548 45.20 49.89 14.65
N TYR A 549 44.54 50.63 15.54
CA TYR A 549 43.39 50.14 16.30
C TYR A 549 42.18 51.04 16.05
N THR A 550 41.03 50.42 15.78
CA THR A 550 39.73 51.10 15.80
C THR A 550 38.95 50.60 16.99
N TYR A 551 38.59 51.50 17.89
CA TYR A 551 37.71 51.24 19.02
C TYR A 551 36.29 51.66 18.67
N VAL A 552 35.33 50.79 18.96
CA VAL A 552 33.89 51.07 18.80
C VAL A 552 33.22 50.92 20.15
N PHE A 553 32.58 51.99 20.63
CA PHE A 553 31.93 52.05 21.94
C PHE A 553 30.43 51.79 21.80
N ILE A 554 29.90 50.86 22.59
CA ILE A 554 28.50 50.43 22.59
C ILE A 554 28.07 50.31 24.05
N GLY A 555 27.35 51.31 24.57
CA GLY A 555 26.95 51.38 25.97
C GLY A 555 28.16 51.41 26.91
N ASP A 556 28.21 50.44 27.83
CA ASP A 556 29.30 50.30 28.81
C ASP A 556 30.49 49.49 28.32
N SER A 557 30.47 49.09 27.05
CA SER A 557 31.41 48.15 26.46
C SER A 557 32.11 48.74 25.24
N CYS A 558 33.36 48.34 25.01
CA CYS A 558 34.11 48.69 23.82
C CYS A 558 34.55 47.44 23.05
N LEU A 559 34.55 47.55 21.72
CA LEU A 559 35.13 46.60 20.78
C LEU A 559 36.44 47.17 20.26
N ARG A 560 37.43 46.30 19.97
CA ARG A 560 38.67 46.69 19.32
C ARG A 560 38.88 45.89 18.05
N TYR A 561 39.27 46.60 16.98
CA TYR A 561 39.63 46.03 15.69
C TYR A 561 41.07 46.42 15.35
N THR A 562 41.93 45.43 15.12
CA THR A 562 43.27 45.67 14.56
C THR A 562 43.21 45.77 13.02
N GLY A 563 43.77 46.84 12.46
CA GLY A 563 43.82 47.08 11.01
C GLY A 563 42.51 47.64 10.44
N GLN A 564 41.65 46.76 9.90
CA GLN A 564 40.41 47.17 9.22
C GLN A 564 39.24 47.30 10.21
N ALA A 565 38.65 48.50 10.31
CA ALA A 565 37.44 48.74 11.08
C ALA A 565 36.30 47.79 10.66
N PHE A 566 35.57 47.23 11.63
CA PHE A 566 34.46 46.27 11.41
C PHE A 566 34.89 44.97 10.69
N GLY A 567 36.18 44.60 10.82
CA GLY A 567 36.71 43.28 10.47
C GLY A 567 36.48 42.24 11.58
N ARG A 568 37.51 41.46 11.93
CA ARG A 568 37.45 40.54 13.07
C ARG A 568 37.75 41.30 14.36
N VAL A 569 36.87 41.19 15.37
CA VAL A 569 37.14 41.74 16.71
C VAL A 569 38.32 41.02 17.35
N ASP A 570 39.19 41.78 17.99
CA ASP A 570 40.38 41.26 18.66
C ASP A 570 40.01 40.33 19.82
N ALA A 571 40.84 39.31 20.05
CA ALA A 571 40.64 38.37 21.15
C ALA A 571 40.66 39.11 22.51
N GLY A 572 39.67 38.82 23.35
CA GLY A 572 39.49 39.48 24.65
C GLY A 572 38.50 40.63 24.64
N TYR A 573 37.96 41.03 23.48
CA TYR A 573 36.90 42.03 23.32
C TYR A 573 35.57 41.36 22.87
N PRO A 574 34.38 41.90 23.21
CA PRO A 574 34.13 43.16 23.94
C PRO A 574 34.63 43.14 25.39
N GLN A 575 35.09 44.30 25.86
CA GLN A 575 35.42 44.55 27.28
C GLN A 575 34.58 45.71 27.81
N ARG A 576 34.34 45.76 29.13
CA ARG A 576 33.75 46.95 29.74
C ARG A 576 34.74 48.12 29.63
N ILE A 577 34.25 49.32 29.36
CA ILE A 577 35.10 50.52 29.17
C ILE A 577 36.01 50.74 30.37
N GLU A 578 35.48 50.61 31.59
CA GLU A 578 36.24 50.73 32.84
C GLU A 578 37.36 49.69 32.97
N GLN A 579 37.18 48.48 32.42
CA GLN A 579 38.22 47.46 32.42
C GLN A 579 39.29 47.77 31.37
N ALA A 580 38.88 48.19 30.18
CA ALA A 580 39.79 48.58 29.11
C ALA A 580 40.60 49.83 29.49
N ALA A 581 40.05 50.76 30.28
CA ALA A 581 40.71 51.97 30.75
C ALA A 581 42.06 51.70 31.44
N ALA A 582 42.15 50.61 32.21
CA ALA A 582 43.37 50.26 32.95
C ALA A 582 44.55 49.87 32.05
N THR A 583 44.29 49.41 30.82
CA THR A 583 45.32 48.90 29.91
C THR A 583 45.44 49.66 28.60
N GLU A 584 44.41 50.42 28.21
CA GLU A 584 44.28 51.01 26.88
C GLU A 584 44.29 52.55 26.89
N GLY A 585 44.55 53.20 28.03
CA GLY A 585 44.63 54.67 28.12
C GLY A 585 43.31 55.36 27.75
N LEU A 586 42.18 54.74 28.11
CA LEU A 586 40.84 55.29 27.99
C LEU A 586 40.41 55.90 29.33
N PRO A 587 39.48 56.88 29.35
CA PRO A 587 38.91 57.34 30.61
C PRO A 587 38.12 56.21 31.31
N ALA A 588 38.26 56.10 32.63
CA ALA A 588 37.52 55.13 33.44
C ALA A 588 36.06 55.58 33.65
N TRP A 589 35.33 55.69 32.55
CA TRP A 589 33.94 56.15 32.49
C TRP A 589 33.00 55.00 32.10
N PRO A 590 31.73 55.04 32.54
CA PRO A 590 30.75 54.03 32.19
C PRO A 590 30.26 54.13 30.75
N ARG A 591 30.51 55.25 30.05
CA ARG A 591 30.13 55.48 28.65
C ARG A 591 30.99 56.58 28.03
N ILE A 592 31.19 56.52 26.71
CA ILE A 592 31.84 57.56 25.91
C ILE A 592 30.90 57.89 24.74
N ASP A 593 30.40 59.13 24.70
CA ASP A 593 29.35 59.57 23.76
C ASP A 593 29.92 60.20 22.47
N TRP A 594 31.19 60.60 22.45
CA TRP A 594 31.99 60.73 21.24
C TRP A 594 33.49 60.69 21.59
N ALA A 595 34.31 60.27 20.63
CA ALA A 595 35.76 60.27 20.76
C ALA A 595 36.42 60.53 19.40
N PHE A 596 37.57 61.19 19.39
CA PHE A 596 38.34 61.40 18.16
C PHE A 596 39.83 61.61 18.47
N THR A 597 40.67 61.43 17.46
CA THR A 597 42.11 61.74 17.51
C THR A 597 42.37 62.99 16.70
N ASP A 598 42.94 64.04 17.30
CA ASP A 598 43.26 65.27 16.60
C ASP A 598 44.49 65.14 15.69
N VAL A 599 44.76 66.17 14.88
CA VAL A 599 45.90 66.19 13.95
C VAL A 599 47.27 66.09 14.62
N HIS A 600 47.36 66.32 15.92
CA HIS A 600 48.60 66.20 16.71
C HIS A 600 48.72 64.83 17.38
N GLY A 601 47.76 63.93 17.17
CA GLY A 601 47.72 62.60 17.77
C GLY A 601 47.20 62.56 19.20
N THR A 602 46.62 63.67 19.69
CA THR A 602 45.96 63.69 21.01
C THR A 602 44.53 63.19 20.86
N GLU A 603 44.13 62.26 21.74
CA GLU A 603 42.80 61.68 21.71
C GLU A 603 41.90 62.45 22.66
N TRP A 604 40.66 62.69 22.25
CA TRP A 604 39.69 63.45 22.99
C TRP A 604 38.45 62.60 23.22
N PHE A 605 37.89 62.67 24.43
CA PHE A 605 36.74 61.89 24.86
C PHE A 605 35.70 62.77 25.52
N TYR A 606 34.42 62.49 25.29
CA TYR A 606 33.30 63.17 25.92
C TYR A 606 32.32 62.20 26.56
N GLN A 607 31.79 62.61 27.70
CA GLN A 607 30.67 61.95 28.36
C GLN A 607 29.52 62.93 28.54
N GLU A 608 28.36 62.61 27.96
CA GLU A 608 27.17 63.46 27.97
C GLU A 608 26.58 63.62 29.37
N GLN A 609 26.49 62.53 30.13
CA GLN A 609 25.85 62.57 31.46
C GLN A 609 26.62 63.44 32.47
N ALA A 610 27.96 63.48 32.35
CA ALA A 610 28.80 64.31 33.19
C ALA A 610 29.06 65.71 32.58
N ASP A 611 28.81 65.87 31.28
CA ASP A 611 29.12 67.04 30.45
C ASP A 611 30.61 67.46 30.51
N LEU A 612 31.50 66.45 30.51
CA LEU A 612 32.95 66.62 30.65
C LEU A 612 33.70 66.10 29.41
N VAL A 613 34.75 66.82 29.05
CA VAL A 613 35.70 66.46 27.98
C VAL A 613 37.08 66.23 28.60
N VAL A 614 37.75 65.13 28.22
CA VAL A 614 39.14 64.85 28.62
C VAL A 614 40.01 64.57 27.39
N SER A 615 41.31 64.74 27.52
CA SER A 615 42.30 64.33 26.52
C SER A 615 43.14 63.16 27.02
N SER A 616 43.71 62.36 26.11
CA SER A 616 44.63 61.26 26.46
C SER A 616 45.89 61.74 27.18
N THR A 617 46.24 63.01 27.08
CA THR A 617 47.34 63.65 27.80
C THR A 617 46.96 64.17 29.19
N ALA A 618 45.67 64.22 29.51
CA ALA A 618 45.14 64.79 30.75
C ALA A 618 43.80 64.14 31.17
N LEU A 619 43.76 62.80 31.26
CA LEU A 619 42.54 62.04 31.58
C LEU A 619 41.93 62.40 32.95
N ASP A 620 42.75 62.80 33.92
CA ASP A 620 42.32 63.19 35.27
C ASP A 620 41.99 64.69 35.42
N MET A 621 42.10 65.49 34.34
CA MET A 621 41.78 66.92 34.34
C MET A 621 40.62 67.22 33.36
N PRO A 622 39.37 66.87 33.74
CA PRO A 622 38.23 67.10 32.87
C PRO A 622 37.92 68.59 32.68
N ILE A 623 37.61 68.95 31.45
CA ILE A 623 37.20 70.30 31.05
C ILE A 623 35.68 70.28 30.83
N PRO A 624 34.90 71.18 31.46
CA PRO A 624 33.48 71.29 31.16
C PRO A 624 33.23 71.60 29.68
N MET A 625 32.20 70.99 29.07
CA MET A 625 31.85 71.20 27.66
C MET A 625 31.71 72.69 27.29
N ALA A 626 31.18 73.53 28.19
CA ALA A 626 31.07 74.97 27.97
C ALA A 626 32.44 75.68 27.82
N GLU A 627 33.47 75.23 28.55
CA GLU A 627 34.84 75.73 28.38
C GLU A 627 35.45 75.19 27.08
N PHE A 628 35.24 73.91 26.75
CA PHE A 628 35.71 73.32 25.49
C PHE A 628 35.13 74.05 24.26
N ARG A 629 33.83 74.40 24.27
CA ARG A 629 33.19 75.21 23.21
C ARG A 629 33.78 76.60 23.08
N ARG A 630 34.13 77.23 24.20
CA ARG A 630 34.78 78.55 24.20
C ARG A 630 36.16 78.48 23.57
N GLN A 631 36.93 77.44 23.89
CA GLN A 631 38.24 77.19 23.29
C GLN A 631 38.15 76.97 21.77
N LEU A 632 37.06 76.38 21.29
CA LEU A 632 36.76 76.20 19.87
C LEU A 632 36.26 77.48 19.15
N GLY A 633 36.01 78.57 19.88
CA GLY A 633 35.44 79.80 19.31
C GLY A 633 34.00 79.65 18.81
N LEU A 634 33.26 78.66 19.30
CA LEU A 634 31.87 78.40 18.89
C LEU A 634 30.89 79.32 19.62
N SER A 635 29.94 79.88 18.87
CA SER A 635 28.88 80.71 19.43
C SER A 635 27.84 79.87 20.20
N PRO A 636 27.13 80.45 21.19
CA PRO A 636 26.12 79.70 21.97
C PRO A 636 24.99 79.07 21.15
N ASP A 637 24.70 79.59 19.96
CA ASP A 637 23.69 79.10 19.02
C ASP A 637 24.18 77.96 18.11
N PHE A 638 25.41 77.47 18.27
CA PHE A 638 25.93 76.32 17.53
C PHE A 638 25.18 75.02 17.84
N GLY A 639 24.57 74.92 19.03
CA GLY A 639 23.86 73.74 19.50
C GLY A 639 24.79 72.70 20.14
N ARG A 640 24.26 71.48 20.35
CA ARG A 640 25.03 70.35 20.86
C ARG A 640 26.03 69.87 19.81
N ILE A 641 27.28 69.62 20.23
CA ILE A 641 28.26 68.91 19.41
C ILE A 641 27.87 67.43 19.40
N VAL A 642 27.61 66.90 18.21
CA VAL A 642 27.23 65.51 17.97
C VAL A 642 28.49 64.66 17.81
N THR A 643 29.43 65.11 16.99
CA THR A 643 30.69 64.39 16.74
C THR A 643 31.77 65.34 16.19
N VAL A 644 33.01 64.88 16.15
CA VAL A 644 34.15 65.61 15.57
C VAL A 644 34.83 64.70 14.56
N LEU A 645 34.91 65.16 13.31
CA LEU A 645 35.56 64.45 12.22
C LEU A 645 36.90 65.11 11.92
N VAL A 646 37.98 64.33 11.96
CA VAL A 646 39.30 64.75 11.48
C VAL A 646 39.54 64.08 10.13
N ALA A 647 39.70 64.89 9.07
CA ALA A 647 39.88 64.42 7.70
C ALA A 647 41.09 65.13 7.08
N GLY A 648 42.23 64.43 7.00
CA GLY A 648 43.50 65.02 6.56
C GLY A 648 43.90 66.26 7.39
N PRO A 649 44.19 67.42 6.75
CA PRO A 649 44.58 68.63 7.46
C PRO A 649 43.38 69.44 8.01
N VAL A 650 42.16 68.90 8.04
CA VAL A 650 40.96 69.65 8.44
C VAL A 650 40.21 68.92 9.55
N THR A 651 39.83 69.64 10.60
CA THR A 651 38.90 69.17 11.64
C THR A 651 37.53 69.79 11.42
N TYR A 652 36.50 68.98 11.42
CA TYR A 652 35.10 69.40 11.39
C TYR A 652 34.46 69.09 12.73
N VAL A 653 33.97 70.12 13.41
CA VAL A 653 33.11 69.95 14.60
C VAL A 653 31.66 70.00 14.10
N ILE A 654 30.90 68.94 14.32
CA ILE A 654 29.56 68.78 13.76
C ILE A 654 28.54 68.85 14.89
N GLY A 655 27.59 69.77 14.77
CA GLY A 655 26.42 69.87 15.64
C GLY A 655 25.14 69.43 14.93
N GLU A 656 24.00 69.56 15.61
CA GLU A 656 22.70 69.04 15.14
C GLU A 656 22.22 69.65 13.81
N THR A 657 22.54 70.91 13.55
CA THR A 657 22.10 71.65 12.35
C THR A 657 23.21 72.43 11.66
N ARG A 658 24.37 72.54 12.29
CA ARG A 658 25.50 73.36 11.85
C ARG A 658 26.82 72.60 12.05
N TYR A 659 27.85 73.00 11.32
CA TYR A 659 29.19 72.48 11.49
C TYR A 659 30.23 73.61 11.40
N ALA A 660 31.33 73.44 12.12
CA ALA A 660 32.49 74.32 12.10
C ALA A 660 33.68 73.59 11.49
N ARG A 661 34.54 74.33 10.78
CA ARG A 661 35.69 73.78 10.06
C ARG A 661 36.97 74.47 10.52
N TYR A 662 38.01 73.69 10.77
CA TYR A 662 39.32 74.13 11.26
C TYR A 662 40.41 73.60 10.32
N SER A 663 41.20 74.48 9.69
CA SER A 663 42.22 74.08 8.69
C SER A 663 43.55 73.58 9.29
N ASN A 664 43.63 73.47 10.61
CA ASN A 664 44.72 72.85 11.38
C ASN A 664 46.14 73.20 10.91
N ARG A 665 46.45 74.51 10.80
CA ARG A 665 47.79 74.94 10.38
C ARG A 665 48.87 74.47 11.35
N ARG A 666 49.96 73.93 10.77
CA ARG A 666 51.09 73.34 11.49
C ARG A 666 51.67 74.30 12.54
N GLY A 667 51.82 73.84 13.78
CA GLY A 667 52.41 74.59 14.89
C GLY A 667 51.45 75.47 15.70
N ARG A 668 50.14 75.43 15.42
CA ARG A 668 49.09 76.01 16.27
C ARG A 668 48.20 74.93 16.90
N ASP A 669 47.56 75.30 18.00
CA ASP A 669 46.43 74.54 18.53
C ASP A 669 45.31 74.57 17.48
N TRP A 670 44.80 73.41 17.11
CA TRP A 670 43.78 73.31 16.06
C TRP A 670 42.48 74.02 16.45
N ARG A 671 42.22 74.14 17.76
CA ARG A 671 41.04 74.81 18.32
C ARG A 671 41.02 76.32 18.03
N GLU A 672 42.18 76.91 17.74
CA GLU A 672 42.34 78.35 17.45
C GLU A 672 42.22 78.71 15.96
N ASP A 673 42.16 77.72 15.05
CA ASP A 673 42.25 77.92 13.59
C ASP A 673 40.88 77.72 12.90
N LEU A 674 39.81 78.27 13.49
CA LEU A 674 38.46 78.28 12.92
C LEU A 674 38.45 79.03 11.58
N ASP A 675 37.99 78.37 10.52
CA ASP A 675 37.99 78.94 9.17
C ASP A 675 37.00 80.12 9.05
N PRO A 676 37.38 81.22 8.36
CA PRO A 676 36.48 82.33 8.13
C PRO A 676 35.18 81.90 7.41
N GLY A 677 34.04 82.31 7.96
CA GLY A 677 32.72 81.96 7.42
C GLY A 677 32.16 80.63 7.90
N TYR A 678 32.73 80.05 8.96
CA TYR A 678 32.17 78.96 9.76
C TYR A 678 31.81 79.47 11.16
N PRO A 679 30.81 78.88 11.84
CA PRO A 679 30.03 77.69 11.45
C PRO A 679 29.00 77.93 10.32
N ARG A 680 28.67 76.87 9.56
CA ARG A 680 27.69 76.87 8.45
C ARG A 680 26.56 75.87 8.70
N GLU A 681 25.44 76.01 7.99
CA GLU A 681 24.37 75.01 8.01
C GLU A 681 24.84 73.69 7.38
N LEU A 682 24.51 72.57 8.04
CA LEU A 682 24.86 71.23 7.56
C LEU A 682 24.10 70.86 6.28
N ARG A 683 22.88 71.38 6.10
CA ARG A 683 22.07 71.13 4.91
C ARG A 683 22.66 71.82 3.68
N ASN A 684 22.79 71.10 2.57
CA ASN A 684 23.40 71.59 1.32
C ASN A 684 24.81 72.17 1.52
N ASN A 685 25.59 71.59 2.44
CA ASN A 685 26.92 72.09 2.74
C ASN A 685 27.89 71.88 1.55
N PRO A 686 28.80 72.83 1.29
CA PRO A 686 29.76 72.74 0.18
C PRO A 686 30.95 71.82 0.46
N ASP A 687 31.17 71.41 1.71
CA ASP A 687 32.30 70.56 2.13
C ASP A 687 32.04 69.05 1.95
N ARG A 688 30.93 68.68 1.29
CA ARG A 688 30.52 67.29 1.01
C ARG A 688 30.34 66.44 2.26
N LEU A 689 30.12 67.05 3.43
CA LEU A 689 29.59 66.35 4.59
C LEU A 689 28.17 65.88 4.26
N PRO A 690 27.67 64.78 4.84
CA PRO A 690 26.28 64.38 4.60
C PRO A 690 25.32 65.47 5.09
N ASP A 691 24.33 65.76 4.26
CA ASP A 691 23.33 66.81 4.45
C ASP A 691 22.00 66.28 5.02
N ASP A 692 21.95 64.98 5.31
CA ASP A 692 20.82 64.30 5.91
C ASP A 692 20.87 64.40 7.44
N ARG A 693 19.70 64.59 8.07
CA ARG A 693 19.55 64.77 9.53
C ARG A 693 19.79 63.48 10.33
N THR A 694 20.51 62.52 9.78
CA THR A 694 20.59 61.10 10.21
C THR A 694 21.99 60.64 10.59
N ILE A 695 23.03 61.46 10.42
CA ILE A 695 24.33 61.20 11.08
C ILE A 695 24.09 61.28 12.59
N SER A 696 23.84 60.14 13.21
CA SER A 696 23.30 60.14 14.57
C SER A 696 24.40 60.25 15.61
N GLU A 697 25.53 59.51 15.51
CA GLU A 697 26.46 59.42 16.67
C GLU A 697 27.96 59.24 16.32
N ALA A 698 28.36 58.52 15.24
CA ALA A 698 29.79 58.34 14.91
C ALA A 698 30.13 58.49 13.42
N LEU A 699 31.15 59.30 13.14
CA LEU A 699 31.70 59.59 11.82
C LEU A 699 33.23 59.66 11.90
N TRP A 700 33.92 58.87 11.08
CA TRP A 700 35.38 58.96 10.96
C TRP A 700 35.84 58.76 9.53
N GLU A 701 37.09 59.15 9.29
CA GLU A 701 37.81 58.93 8.05
C GLU A 701 38.96 57.95 8.30
N GLN A 702 39.13 56.99 7.39
CA GLN A 702 40.26 56.07 7.38
C GLN A 702 40.63 55.78 5.92
N ASP A 703 41.91 55.94 5.57
CA ASP A 703 42.43 55.68 4.22
C ASP A 703 41.64 56.38 3.09
N ASN A 704 41.29 57.66 3.31
CA ASN A 704 40.50 58.51 2.43
C ASN A 704 39.06 57.99 2.16
N THR A 705 38.58 57.07 3.00
CA THR A 705 37.24 56.50 2.99
C THR A 705 36.47 57.02 4.20
N PHE A 706 35.27 57.53 3.97
CA PHE A 706 34.41 58.00 5.05
C PHE A 706 33.44 56.91 5.49
N HIS A 707 33.29 56.75 6.80
CA HIS A 707 32.37 55.79 7.40
C HIS A 707 31.35 56.50 8.28
N TYR A 708 30.08 56.13 8.12
CA TYR A 708 28.94 56.77 8.75
C TYR A 708 28.06 55.73 9.42
N ILE A 709 27.78 55.92 10.70
CA ILE A 709 26.87 55.05 11.44
C ILE A 709 25.53 55.76 11.61
N ASP A 710 24.47 55.09 11.14
CA ASP A 710 23.09 55.45 11.39
C ASP A 710 22.49 54.44 12.37
N ASN A 711 22.46 54.81 13.67
CA ASN A 711 21.90 53.96 14.72
C ASN A 711 20.37 53.80 14.58
N ARG A 712 19.69 54.74 13.92
CA ARG A 712 18.22 54.70 13.73
C ARG A 712 17.83 53.79 12.57
N ALA A 713 18.57 53.82 11.47
CA ALA A 713 18.40 52.89 10.36
C ALA A 713 19.10 51.54 10.63
N GLY A 714 19.97 51.48 11.63
CA GLY A 714 20.76 50.29 11.96
C GLY A 714 21.76 49.95 10.86
N THR A 715 22.38 50.94 10.21
CA THR A 715 23.25 50.75 9.05
C THR A 715 24.58 51.50 9.16
N LEU A 716 25.64 50.88 8.62
CA LEU A 716 26.94 51.47 8.32
C LEU A 716 26.99 51.84 6.83
N LEU A 717 27.12 53.12 6.52
CA LEU A 717 27.40 53.62 5.18
C LEU A 717 28.89 53.90 5.04
N THR A 718 29.50 53.38 3.97
CA THR A 718 30.89 53.62 3.60
C THR A 718 30.94 54.35 2.27
N VAL A 719 31.70 55.44 2.20
CA VAL A 719 31.89 56.25 0.99
C VAL A 719 33.36 56.22 0.62
N ALA A 720 33.68 55.50 -0.45
CA ALA A 720 35.03 55.31 -0.95
C ALA A 720 35.58 56.60 -1.62
N PRO A 721 36.91 56.71 -1.82
CA PRO A 721 37.55 57.88 -2.44
C PRO A 721 37.03 58.22 -3.84
N ASP A 722 36.56 57.20 -4.57
CA ASP A 722 35.97 57.31 -5.91
C ASP A 722 34.49 57.77 -5.90
N GLY A 723 33.93 58.02 -4.72
CA GLY A 723 32.54 58.42 -4.50
C GLY A 723 31.55 57.25 -4.40
N ARG A 724 32.00 56.00 -4.51
CA ARG A 724 31.13 54.82 -4.41
C ARG A 724 30.61 54.67 -2.98
N ARG A 725 29.29 54.51 -2.86
CA ARG A 725 28.58 54.33 -1.59
C ARG A 725 28.19 52.86 -1.37
N THR A 726 28.52 52.30 -0.22
CA THR A 726 28.10 50.94 0.19
C THR A 726 27.46 50.98 1.56
N THR A 727 26.27 50.39 1.71
CA THR A 727 25.53 50.33 2.98
C THR A 727 25.46 48.89 3.47
N ARG A 728 25.76 48.65 4.75
CA ARG A 728 25.66 47.33 5.42
C ARG A 728 24.85 47.47 6.72
N PRO A 729 24.07 46.48 7.14
CA PRO A 729 23.42 46.50 8.45
C PRO A 729 24.46 46.43 9.57
N LEU A 730 24.26 47.23 10.63
CA LEU A 730 25.05 47.19 11.86
C LEU A 730 24.87 45.85 12.56
N HIS A 731 23.60 45.43 12.68
CA HIS A 731 23.18 44.14 13.24
C HIS A 731 22.21 43.46 12.28
N ALA A 732 22.36 42.16 12.06
CA ALA A 732 21.44 41.39 11.23
C ALA A 732 21.27 39.99 11.81
N THR A 733 20.04 39.61 12.12
CA THR A 733 19.68 38.28 12.63
C THR A 733 18.50 37.73 11.84
N SER A 734 18.59 36.46 11.46
CA SER A 734 17.46 35.70 10.88
C SER A 734 16.53 35.16 11.98
N GLU A 735 15.30 34.76 11.64
CA GLU A 735 14.39 34.07 12.56
C GLU A 735 15.02 32.76 13.07
N VAL A 736 15.76 32.04 12.21
CA VAL A 736 16.51 30.82 12.60
C VAL A 736 17.52 31.09 13.72
N ALA A 737 18.30 32.18 13.62
CA ALA A 737 19.30 32.53 14.63
C ALA A 737 18.67 33.08 15.91
N GLN A 738 17.60 33.87 15.80
CA GLN A 738 16.91 34.48 16.94
C GLN A 738 16.14 33.44 17.75
N ALA A 739 15.39 32.56 17.08
CA ALA A 739 14.65 31.48 17.73
C ALA A 739 15.56 30.30 18.12
N SER A 740 16.75 30.20 17.51
CA SER A 740 17.63 29.03 17.57
C SER A 740 16.88 27.75 17.18
N ARG A 741 16.11 27.83 16.09
CA ARG A 741 15.19 26.77 15.63
C ARG A 741 15.23 26.60 14.11
N VAL A 742 15.01 25.37 13.65
CA VAL A 742 14.82 25.01 12.24
C VAL A 742 13.63 24.07 12.14
N GLU A 743 12.60 24.45 11.37
CA GLU A 743 11.34 23.71 11.24
C GLU A 743 11.35 22.73 10.06
N ALA A 744 12.01 23.08 8.96
CA ALA A 744 12.27 22.16 7.86
C ALA A 744 13.61 22.45 7.20
N ALA A 745 14.25 21.39 6.70
CA ALA A 745 15.49 21.47 5.95
C ALA A 745 15.44 20.53 4.73
N TRP A 746 15.88 21.00 3.56
CA TRP A 746 15.96 20.17 2.36
C TRP A 746 17.03 20.66 1.37
N LEU A 747 17.40 19.79 0.43
CA LEU A 747 18.44 20.03 -0.57
C LEU A 747 17.89 19.87 -1.98
N ILE A 748 18.12 20.89 -2.83
CA ILE A 748 17.77 20.88 -4.26
C ILE A 748 18.88 21.60 -5.02
N ASP A 749 19.36 21.02 -6.13
CA ASP A 749 20.34 21.63 -7.04
C ASP A 749 21.55 22.25 -6.32
N ASN A 750 22.14 21.50 -5.39
CA ASN A 750 23.31 21.91 -4.58
C ASN A 750 23.06 23.15 -3.68
N LYS A 751 21.80 23.43 -3.35
CA LYS A 751 21.37 24.48 -2.42
C LYS A 751 20.64 23.86 -1.23
N LEU A 752 21.05 24.22 -0.03
CA LEU A 752 20.39 23.88 1.24
C LEU A 752 19.38 24.97 1.59
N TYR A 753 18.14 24.58 1.85
CA TYR A 753 17.08 25.46 2.33
C TYR A 753 16.78 25.12 3.79
N LEU A 754 16.72 26.15 4.64
CA LEU A 754 16.30 26.03 6.04
C LEU A 754 15.13 26.98 6.28
N THR A 755 14.18 26.57 7.10
CA THR A 755 12.99 27.38 7.39
C THR A 755 12.78 27.55 8.89
N CYS A 756 12.22 28.69 9.28
CA CYS A 756 11.69 28.95 10.60
C CYS A 756 10.52 29.92 10.44
N GLY A 757 9.33 29.54 10.91
CA GLY A 757 8.12 30.32 10.72
C GLY A 757 7.80 30.52 9.24
N ARG A 758 7.73 31.77 8.80
CA ARG A 758 7.54 32.12 7.37
C ARG A 758 8.83 32.55 6.71
N GLU A 759 9.97 32.39 7.36
CA GLU A 759 11.28 32.73 6.83
C GLU A 759 11.91 31.50 6.17
N VAL A 760 12.51 31.69 4.99
CA VAL A 760 13.38 30.71 4.35
C VAL A 760 14.78 31.31 4.17
N LEU A 761 15.78 30.52 4.52
CA LEU A 761 17.20 30.76 4.26
C LEU A 761 17.66 29.79 3.19
N ARG A 762 18.63 30.23 2.38
CA ARG A 762 19.26 29.41 1.35
C ARG A 762 20.77 29.48 1.47
N TYR A 763 21.44 28.34 1.39
CA TYR A 763 22.89 28.23 1.39
C TYR A 763 23.33 27.45 0.15
N THR A 764 24.15 28.08 -0.69
CA THR A 764 24.84 27.37 -1.78
C THR A 764 25.98 26.53 -1.20
N LEU A 765 26.01 25.24 -1.53
CA LEU A 765 27.06 24.33 -1.08
C LEU A 765 28.32 24.46 -1.94
N GLY A 766 29.49 24.40 -1.30
CA GLY A 766 30.79 24.34 -1.98
C GLY A 766 31.01 23.02 -2.73
N PRO A 767 32.05 22.93 -3.58
CA PRO A 767 32.38 21.72 -4.33
C PRO A 767 32.63 20.48 -3.46
N ASP A 768 33.10 20.70 -2.24
CA ASP A 768 33.36 19.69 -1.20
C ASP A 768 32.17 19.48 -0.25
N GLN A 769 30.97 19.97 -0.63
CA GLN A 769 29.75 19.97 0.19
C GLN A 769 29.86 20.82 1.46
N THR A 770 30.81 21.76 1.53
CA THR A 770 30.85 22.72 2.63
C THR A 770 29.67 23.69 2.57
N ILE A 771 29.00 23.87 3.71
CA ILE A 771 27.94 24.88 3.84
C ILE A 771 28.63 26.25 4.00
N ALA A 772 28.21 27.28 3.25
CA ALA A 772 28.75 28.62 3.42
C ALA A 772 28.57 29.15 4.86
N GLU A 773 29.39 30.12 5.29
CA GLU A 773 29.25 30.72 6.63
C GLU A 773 27.92 31.49 6.76
N PHE A 774 27.53 32.20 5.70
CA PHE A 774 26.33 33.02 5.63
C PHE A 774 25.38 32.50 4.54
N PRO A 775 24.05 32.74 4.67
CA PRO A 775 23.09 32.52 3.59
C PRO A 775 23.45 33.29 2.32
N ASP A 776 22.91 32.83 1.19
CA ASP A 776 23.02 33.47 -0.11
C ASP A 776 22.48 34.90 -0.10
N LEU A 777 23.05 35.76 -0.94
CA LEU A 777 22.56 37.12 -1.14
C LEU A 777 21.07 37.13 -1.51
N GLY A 778 20.29 37.97 -0.82
CA GLY A 778 18.83 38.05 -1.02
C GLY A 778 18.01 37.11 -0.14
N PHE A 779 18.65 36.39 0.79
CA PHE A 779 18.02 35.62 1.86
C PHE A 779 18.39 36.22 3.24
N PRO A 780 17.50 36.18 4.24
CA PRO A 780 16.19 35.50 4.27
C PRO A 780 15.12 36.07 3.34
N GLN A 781 14.21 35.21 2.90
CA GLN A 781 12.97 35.59 2.18
C GLN A 781 11.73 35.16 2.96
N ARG A 782 10.61 35.85 2.71
CA ARG A 782 9.33 35.53 3.34
C ARG A 782 8.48 34.63 2.45
N MET A 783 8.05 33.50 2.98
CA MET A 783 7.16 32.54 2.34
C MET A 783 5.68 32.90 2.56
N PRO A 784 4.78 32.50 1.63
CA PRO A 784 3.33 32.68 1.80
C PRO A 784 2.74 31.94 3.00
N ARG A 785 3.36 30.82 3.39
CA ARG A 785 2.99 29.96 4.51
C ARG A 785 4.24 29.32 5.11
N ASP A 786 4.10 28.82 6.33
CA ASP A 786 5.08 28.02 7.04
C ASP A 786 5.26 26.65 6.38
N VAL A 787 6.48 26.10 6.49
CA VAL A 787 6.83 24.77 5.96
C VAL A 787 7.47 23.99 7.10
N SER A 788 6.81 22.92 7.53
CA SER A 788 7.26 22.06 8.62
C SER A 788 8.01 20.83 8.15
N ALA A 789 7.99 20.52 6.85
CA ALA A 789 8.81 19.46 6.27
C ALA A 789 8.82 19.51 4.74
N ALA A 790 9.85 18.88 4.15
CA ALA A 790 9.99 18.76 2.72
C ALA A 790 10.70 17.45 2.33
N PHE A 791 10.25 16.80 1.26
CA PHE A 791 10.99 15.70 0.63
C PHE A 791 10.65 15.56 -0.86
N ARG A 792 11.51 14.88 -1.62
CA ARG A 792 11.37 14.75 -3.08
C ARG A 792 10.75 13.42 -3.47
N ARG A 793 9.88 13.41 -4.48
CA ARG A 793 9.48 12.20 -5.21
C ARG A 793 9.45 12.50 -6.71
N GLY A 794 10.22 11.74 -7.49
CA GLY A 794 10.37 12.00 -8.92
C GLY A 794 10.94 13.41 -9.19
N ASP A 795 10.25 14.15 -10.05
CA ASP A 795 10.55 15.54 -10.43
C ASP A 795 9.78 16.59 -9.59
N GLN A 796 9.13 16.15 -8.50
CA GLN A 796 8.36 17.02 -7.61
C GLN A 796 8.98 17.09 -6.21
N LEU A 797 8.96 18.30 -5.65
CA LEU A 797 9.18 18.58 -4.24
C LEU A 797 7.82 18.69 -3.53
N TYR A 798 7.66 17.96 -2.44
CA TYR A 798 6.47 18.04 -1.60
C TYR A 798 6.78 18.84 -0.35
N LEU A 799 6.08 19.96 -0.18
CA LEU A 799 6.22 20.87 0.96
C LEU A 799 5.00 20.73 1.87
N PHE A 800 5.22 20.42 3.14
CA PHE A 800 4.19 20.20 4.15
C PHE A 800 4.07 21.40 5.08
N SER A 801 2.85 21.78 5.40
CA SER A 801 2.46 22.84 6.32
C SER A 801 1.34 22.29 7.19
N GLY A 802 1.71 21.70 8.33
CA GLY A 802 0.74 21.07 9.20
C GLY A 802 0.08 19.83 8.56
N ALA A 803 -1.25 19.85 8.48
CA ALA A 803 -2.07 18.82 7.84
C ALA A 803 -2.31 19.07 6.33
N ARG A 804 -1.56 19.99 5.71
CA ARG A 804 -1.67 20.33 4.29
C ARG A 804 -0.33 20.21 3.58
N TYR A 805 -0.36 20.03 2.27
CA TYR A 805 0.84 19.98 1.42
C TYR A 805 0.64 20.68 0.08
N CYS A 806 1.72 21.02 -0.60
CA CYS A 806 1.70 21.40 -2.01
C CYS A 806 2.87 20.79 -2.78
N ARG A 807 2.67 20.54 -4.08
CA ARG A 807 3.70 20.08 -5.01
C ARG A 807 4.36 21.28 -5.70
N VAL A 808 5.68 21.26 -5.79
CA VAL A 808 6.47 22.26 -6.52
C VAL A 808 7.40 21.51 -7.46
N PRO A 809 7.39 21.79 -8.78
CA PRO A 809 8.36 21.21 -9.71
C PRO A 809 9.79 21.52 -9.27
N VAL A 810 10.68 20.53 -9.39
CA VAL A 810 12.11 20.73 -9.10
C VAL A 810 12.65 21.84 -10.02
N GLY A 811 13.26 22.87 -9.43
CA GLY A 811 13.79 24.05 -10.13
C GLY A 811 12.97 25.34 -9.96
N GLN A 812 11.73 25.26 -9.44
CA GLN A 812 10.97 26.45 -9.07
C GLN A 812 11.31 26.91 -7.64
N GLU A 813 11.59 28.21 -7.46
CA GLU A 813 11.94 28.77 -6.15
C GLU A 813 10.74 28.74 -5.17
N PRO A 814 10.94 28.35 -3.90
CA PRO A 814 9.86 28.17 -2.91
C PRO A 814 9.10 29.44 -2.52
N SER A 815 9.54 30.62 -2.95
CA SER A 815 8.91 31.91 -2.64
C SER A 815 7.53 32.07 -3.29
N THR A 816 7.17 31.20 -4.25
CA THR A 816 5.85 31.18 -4.90
C THR A 816 5.18 29.80 -4.74
N LEU A 817 4.41 29.63 -3.66
CA LEU A 817 3.78 28.34 -3.34
C LEU A 817 2.36 28.21 -3.95
N PRO A 818 2.05 27.10 -4.64
CA PRO A 818 0.69 26.78 -5.10
C PRO A 818 -0.32 26.64 -3.96
N ALA A 819 -1.61 26.51 -4.27
CA ALA A 819 -2.64 26.23 -3.26
C ALA A 819 -2.37 24.90 -2.52
N ALA A 820 -2.52 24.89 -1.20
CA ALA A 820 -2.30 23.69 -0.38
C ALA A 820 -3.50 22.74 -0.42
N GLN A 821 -3.25 21.44 -0.48
CA GLN A 821 -4.24 20.36 -0.42
C GLN A 821 -4.19 19.65 0.94
N PRO A 822 -5.30 19.07 1.43
CA PRO A 822 -5.29 18.29 2.67
C PRO A 822 -4.49 17.00 2.50
N VAL A 823 -3.70 16.61 3.51
CA VAL A 823 -2.94 15.34 3.50
C VAL A 823 -3.88 14.13 3.67
N ALA A 824 -4.93 14.28 4.48
CA ALA A 824 -5.89 13.20 4.77
C ALA A 824 -6.60 12.72 3.49
N GLY A 825 -6.52 11.42 3.22
CA GLY A 825 -7.11 10.78 2.04
C GLY A 825 -6.37 11.04 0.72
N ALA A 826 -5.24 11.76 0.75
CA ALA A 826 -4.41 12.02 -0.43
C ALA A 826 -3.12 11.16 -0.47
N TRP A 827 -2.67 10.68 0.69
CA TRP A 827 -1.42 9.93 0.86
C TRP A 827 -1.64 8.57 1.53
N ALA A 828 -0.90 7.56 1.07
CA ALA A 828 -0.78 6.27 1.73
C ALA A 828 0.59 6.14 2.42
N GLU A 829 0.64 5.31 3.47
CA GLU A 829 1.86 4.96 4.21
C GLU A 829 2.57 6.14 4.91
N LEU A 830 1.85 7.25 5.16
CA LEU A 830 2.28 8.24 6.13
C LEU A 830 1.97 7.78 7.56
N PRO A 831 2.87 8.00 8.53
CA PRO A 831 2.59 7.72 9.93
C PRO A 831 1.32 8.46 10.38
N ARG A 832 0.35 7.73 10.90
CA ARG A 832 -0.90 8.32 11.41
C ARG A 832 -0.68 8.79 12.85
N SER A 833 -0.40 10.08 13.04
CA SER A 833 -0.47 10.72 14.35
C SER A 833 -1.60 11.76 14.36
N SER A 834 -2.21 12.01 15.52
CA SER A 834 -3.29 12.98 15.67
C SER A 834 -2.78 14.40 15.43
N GLY A 835 -2.78 14.87 14.17
CA GLY A 835 -2.26 16.18 13.77
C GLY A 835 -1.36 16.10 12.53
N THR A 836 -0.20 16.77 12.59
CA THR A 836 0.85 16.66 11.57
C THR A 836 1.25 15.19 11.37
N PRO A 837 1.45 14.74 10.12
CA PRO A 837 1.77 13.33 9.86
C PRO A 837 3.13 12.90 10.44
N PHE A 838 4.06 13.83 10.65
CA PHE A 838 5.39 13.60 11.24
C PHE A 838 6.00 14.94 11.69
N ASP A 839 7.02 14.88 12.56
CA ASP A 839 7.76 16.01 13.11
C ASP A 839 8.90 16.48 12.23
N ALA A 840 9.59 15.55 11.56
CA ALA A 840 10.70 15.84 10.66
C ALA A 840 10.84 14.77 9.58
N VAL A 841 11.58 15.10 8.52
CA VAL A 841 11.91 14.18 7.44
C VAL A 841 13.41 14.21 7.17
N LEU A 842 14.00 13.05 6.93
CA LEU A 842 15.35 12.91 6.38
C LEU A 842 15.30 12.11 5.08
N ASP A 843 15.58 12.78 3.97
CA ASP A 843 15.68 12.18 2.65
C ASP A 843 17.12 11.71 2.36
N SER A 844 17.49 10.54 2.89
CA SER A 844 18.86 9.97 2.87
C SER A 844 19.11 9.06 1.68
N ALA A 845 20.35 8.87 1.23
CA ALA A 845 20.68 7.85 0.23
C ALA A 845 20.25 6.43 0.64
N HIS A 846 20.16 6.16 1.95
CA HIS A 846 19.85 4.83 2.50
C HIS A 846 18.36 4.60 2.83
N GLY A 847 17.52 5.60 2.62
CA GLY A 847 16.08 5.51 2.89
C GLY A 847 15.46 6.88 3.17
N LEU A 848 14.13 6.95 3.17
CA LEU A 848 13.41 8.10 3.69
C LEU A 848 13.03 7.84 5.15
N PHE A 849 13.43 8.71 6.07
CA PHE A 849 13.09 8.60 7.48
C PHE A 849 12.04 9.65 7.85
N LEU A 850 10.94 9.21 8.46
CA LEU A 850 9.87 10.06 8.96
C LEU A 850 9.88 9.99 10.49
N PHE A 851 10.19 11.11 11.14
CA PHE A 851 10.30 11.18 12.61
C PHE A 851 8.95 11.51 13.23
N VAL A 852 8.57 10.78 14.28
CA VAL A 852 7.34 10.98 15.04
C VAL A 852 7.67 10.86 16.52
N ARG A 853 7.71 12.00 17.21
CA ARG A 853 8.10 12.15 18.61
C ARG A 853 9.47 11.52 18.87
N ASP A 854 9.51 10.49 19.71
CA ASP A 854 10.71 9.73 20.11
C ASP A 854 11.00 8.53 19.20
N SER A 855 10.27 8.41 18.09
CA SER A 855 10.32 7.27 17.19
C SER A 855 10.44 7.72 15.73
N TYR A 856 10.70 6.77 14.82
CA TYR A 856 10.78 7.04 13.39
C TYR A 856 10.29 5.85 12.57
N HIS A 857 9.84 6.13 11.35
CA HIS A 857 9.57 5.15 10.31
C HIS A 857 10.62 5.30 9.21
N ARG A 858 11.04 4.20 8.58
CA ARG A 858 12.03 4.20 7.48
C ARG A 858 11.43 3.50 6.28
N HIS A 859 11.39 4.19 5.15
CA HIS A 859 11.02 3.63 3.86
C HIS A 859 12.25 3.35 2.99
N ALA A 860 12.25 2.20 2.34
CA ALA A 860 13.22 1.85 1.32
C ALA A 860 13.07 2.72 0.05
N LYS A 861 14.18 2.96 -0.66
CA LYS A 861 14.22 3.82 -1.87
C LYS A 861 14.34 3.05 -3.19
N ASP A 862 14.65 1.76 -3.13
CA ASP A 862 14.84 0.83 -4.25
C ASP A 862 13.55 0.13 -4.68
N LEU A 863 12.40 0.56 -4.16
CA LEU A 863 11.09 0.03 -4.50
C LEU A 863 10.61 0.61 -5.84
N ALA A 864 9.92 -0.24 -6.62
CA ALA A 864 9.32 0.16 -7.91
C ALA A 864 8.35 1.35 -7.78
N ILE A 865 7.66 1.45 -6.64
CA ILE A 865 6.85 2.60 -6.25
C ILE A 865 7.47 3.18 -4.97
N PRO A 866 8.03 4.41 -5.02
CA PRO A 866 8.64 5.05 -3.85
C PRO A 866 7.62 5.30 -2.73
N ARG A 867 7.97 4.96 -1.48
CA ARG A 867 7.11 5.13 -0.30
C ARG A 867 7.59 6.26 0.61
N PRO A 868 6.70 7.04 1.24
CA PRO A 868 5.25 7.06 1.03
C PRO A 868 4.92 7.65 -0.35
N TYR A 869 3.70 7.44 -0.82
CA TYR A 869 3.22 7.90 -2.13
C TYR A 869 1.88 8.63 -2.04
N GLU A 870 1.73 9.64 -2.91
CA GLU A 870 0.46 10.32 -3.14
C GLU A 870 -0.42 9.43 -4.02
N LEU A 871 -1.66 9.16 -3.60
CA LEU A 871 -2.60 8.28 -4.31
C LEU A 871 -2.89 8.77 -5.74
N ALA A 872 -2.94 10.09 -5.93
CA ALA A 872 -3.17 10.71 -7.23
C ALA A 872 -1.96 10.65 -8.17
N ALA A 873 -0.76 10.36 -7.65
CA ALA A 873 0.47 10.26 -8.43
C ALA A 873 0.82 8.80 -8.81
N LEU A 874 0.04 7.82 -8.35
CA LEU A 874 0.25 6.42 -8.68
C LEU A 874 0.04 6.17 -10.19
N PRO A 875 0.90 5.35 -10.84
CA PRO A 875 0.63 4.88 -12.18
C PRO A 875 -0.63 4.02 -12.21
N PHE A 876 -1.29 3.96 -13.36
CA PHE A 876 -2.42 3.07 -13.57
C PHE A 876 -1.99 1.74 -14.20
N GLU A 877 -2.60 0.66 -13.77
CA GLU A 877 -2.64 -0.61 -14.45
C GLU A 877 -3.92 -0.69 -15.30
N LEU A 878 -3.76 -1.19 -16.52
CA LEU A 878 -4.82 -1.23 -17.52
C LEU A 878 -5.19 -2.68 -17.83
N THR A 879 -6.44 -3.05 -17.56
CA THR A 879 -6.99 -4.35 -17.98
C THR A 879 -7.94 -4.14 -19.14
N ARG A 880 -7.68 -4.82 -20.26
CA ARG A 880 -8.56 -4.80 -21.42
C ARG A 880 -9.87 -5.53 -21.09
N LEU A 881 -11.02 -4.86 -21.25
CA LEU A 881 -12.34 -5.46 -21.02
C LEU A 881 -13.00 -5.95 -22.32
N THR A 882 -12.73 -5.27 -23.44
CA THR A 882 -13.26 -5.65 -24.77
C THR A 882 -12.18 -6.10 -25.72
N THR A 883 -12.50 -7.07 -26.58
CA THR A 883 -11.56 -7.65 -27.54
C THR A 883 -12.16 -7.84 -28.93
N GLY A 884 -11.35 -7.66 -29.96
CA GLY A 884 -11.65 -8.03 -31.34
C GLY A 884 -11.43 -9.52 -31.62
N THR A 885 -10.74 -10.22 -30.73
CA THR A 885 -10.34 -11.63 -30.87
C THR A 885 -11.52 -12.56 -31.17
N ALA A 886 -12.69 -12.34 -30.58
CA ALA A 886 -13.85 -13.21 -30.79
C ALA A 886 -14.25 -13.35 -32.27
N ALA A 887 -14.19 -12.26 -33.04
CA ALA A 887 -14.48 -12.28 -34.48
C ALA A 887 -13.40 -13.02 -35.28
N GLU A 888 -12.13 -12.89 -34.87
CA GLU A 888 -11.02 -13.62 -35.49
C GLU A 888 -11.11 -15.13 -35.21
N LEU A 889 -11.47 -15.54 -33.99
CA LEU A 889 -11.72 -16.94 -33.66
C LEU A 889 -12.88 -17.52 -34.50
N THR A 890 -13.95 -16.75 -34.66
CA THR A 890 -15.07 -17.13 -35.53
C THR A 890 -14.63 -17.28 -36.98
N ARG A 891 -13.81 -16.35 -37.49
CA ARG A 891 -13.24 -16.43 -38.84
C ARG A 891 -12.39 -17.69 -39.02
N LYS A 892 -11.51 -18.01 -38.07
CA LYS A 892 -10.66 -19.20 -38.12
C LYS A 892 -11.48 -20.50 -38.11
N LEU A 893 -12.54 -20.57 -37.31
CA LEU A 893 -13.47 -21.70 -37.33
C LEU A 893 -14.12 -21.85 -38.71
N LEU A 894 -14.57 -20.76 -39.33
CA LEU A 894 -15.25 -20.81 -40.65
C LEU A 894 -14.30 -21.13 -41.81
N THR A 895 -13.05 -20.65 -41.78
CA THR A 895 -12.11 -20.83 -42.90
C THR A 895 -11.29 -22.12 -42.81
N GLY A 896 -10.90 -22.53 -41.61
CA GLY A 896 -10.01 -23.66 -41.38
C GLY A 896 -10.60 -24.76 -40.50
N GLY A 897 -11.88 -24.64 -40.14
CA GLY A 897 -12.56 -25.59 -39.25
C GLY A 897 -12.02 -25.57 -37.82
N ARG A 898 -12.44 -26.57 -37.06
CA ARG A 898 -11.97 -26.81 -35.68
C ARG A 898 -10.46 -26.92 -35.52
N PRO A 899 -9.70 -27.64 -36.38
CA PRO A 899 -8.25 -27.75 -36.22
C PRO A 899 -7.54 -26.40 -36.27
N ALA A 900 -8.01 -25.48 -37.13
CA ALA A 900 -7.47 -24.12 -37.18
C ALA A 900 -7.88 -23.27 -35.97
N LEU A 901 -9.12 -23.41 -35.49
CA LEU A 901 -9.58 -22.71 -34.28
C LEU A 901 -8.74 -23.13 -33.06
N LEU A 902 -8.58 -24.43 -32.82
CA LEU A 902 -7.97 -24.97 -31.60
C LEU A 902 -6.44 -25.03 -31.65
N SER A 903 -5.81 -24.61 -32.75
CA SER A 903 -4.35 -24.69 -32.91
C SER A 903 -3.60 -23.79 -31.92
N ARG A 904 -2.35 -24.17 -31.59
CA ARG A 904 -1.46 -23.33 -30.78
C ARG A 904 -1.19 -21.97 -31.41
N GLU A 905 -1.05 -21.94 -32.73
CA GLU A 905 -0.84 -20.70 -33.48
C GLU A 905 -1.98 -19.70 -33.21
N THR A 906 -3.22 -20.17 -33.13
CA THR A 906 -4.37 -19.33 -32.78
C THR A 906 -4.30 -18.81 -31.35
N GLN A 907 -3.86 -19.63 -30.39
CA GLN A 907 -3.70 -19.21 -29.00
C GLN A 907 -2.53 -18.21 -28.83
N GLN A 908 -1.49 -18.31 -29.66
CA GLN A 908 -0.30 -17.45 -29.64
C GLN A 908 -0.50 -16.11 -30.36
N ALA A 909 -1.57 -15.96 -31.15
CA ALA A 909 -1.81 -14.82 -32.02
C ALA A 909 -2.06 -13.46 -31.31
N GLY A 910 -1.94 -13.40 -29.98
CA GLY A 910 -2.18 -12.18 -29.19
C GLY A 910 -3.66 -11.78 -29.15
N GLU A 911 -4.06 -10.97 -28.16
CA GLU A 911 -5.39 -10.38 -28.19
C GLU A 911 -5.47 -9.23 -29.19
N LEU A 912 -6.45 -9.29 -30.09
CA LEU A 912 -6.73 -8.19 -31.00
C LEU A 912 -7.53 -7.12 -30.27
N PRO A 913 -7.15 -5.84 -30.37
CA PRO A 913 -7.96 -4.77 -29.82
C PRO A 913 -9.33 -4.74 -30.53
N ALA A 914 -10.39 -4.37 -29.80
CA ALA A 914 -11.72 -4.18 -30.38
C ALA A 914 -11.76 -2.97 -31.36
N SER A 915 -10.70 -2.14 -31.36
CA SER A 915 -10.53 -0.91 -32.13
C SER A 915 -9.09 -0.73 -32.62
N THR A 916 -8.82 0.31 -33.41
CA THR A 916 -7.47 0.72 -33.84
C THR A 916 -6.51 0.92 -32.64
N ASP A 917 -5.21 0.75 -32.87
CA ASP A 917 -4.17 0.91 -31.85
C ASP A 917 -4.33 2.22 -31.07
N VAL A 918 -4.39 2.09 -29.74
CA VAL A 918 -4.49 3.21 -28.78
C VAL A 918 -3.09 3.49 -28.24
N GLN A 919 -2.64 4.73 -28.30
CA GLN A 919 -1.33 5.13 -27.76
C GLN A 919 -1.44 5.48 -26.28
N LEU A 920 -0.58 4.84 -25.47
CA LEU A 920 -0.48 5.06 -24.03
C LEU A 920 0.72 5.94 -23.68
N THR A 921 0.57 6.74 -22.64
CA THR A 921 1.64 7.51 -22.01
C THR A 921 2.45 6.57 -21.10
N VAL A 922 3.67 6.19 -21.49
CA VAL A 922 4.45 5.09 -20.88
C VAL A 922 4.97 5.47 -19.47
N PRO A 923 5.08 4.55 -18.46
CA PRO A 923 4.90 3.10 -18.50
C PRO A 923 3.66 2.62 -17.71
N HIS A 924 2.52 2.47 -18.38
CA HIS A 924 1.40 1.70 -17.84
C HIS A 924 1.59 0.21 -18.14
N ARG A 925 1.28 -0.66 -17.17
CA ARG A 925 1.28 -2.12 -17.38
C ARG A 925 -0.03 -2.50 -18.07
N LEU A 926 0.06 -2.92 -19.33
CA LEU A 926 -0.99 -3.69 -19.99
C LEU A 926 -0.79 -5.16 -19.60
N THR A 927 -1.82 -5.80 -19.06
CA THR A 927 -1.80 -7.24 -18.77
C THR A 927 -1.90 -8.03 -20.08
N GLY A 928 -1.03 -9.03 -20.26
CA GLY A 928 -1.01 -9.93 -21.43
C GLY A 928 0.39 -10.07 -22.06
N GLY A 929 0.92 -11.29 -22.10
CA GLY A 929 2.20 -11.62 -22.76
C GLY A 929 2.07 -11.75 -24.28
N SER A 930 3.03 -12.43 -24.93
CA SER A 930 2.96 -12.80 -26.35
C SER A 930 1.94 -13.93 -26.57
N GLY A 931 0.64 -13.62 -26.54
CA GLY A 931 -0.45 -14.59 -26.71
C GLY A 931 -1.79 -14.12 -26.13
N LEU A 932 -2.83 -14.96 -26.23
CA LEU A 932 -4.10 -14.72 -25.55
C LEU A 932 -3.91 -14.71 -24.02
N ASP A 933 -4.59 -13.79 -23.34
CA ASP A 933 -4.53 -13.67 -21.88
C ASP A 933 -5.57 -14.56 -21.20
N PHE A 934 -5.15 -15.76 -20.80
CA PHE A 934 -6.00 -16.74 -20.09
C PHE A 934 -6.30 -16.39 -18.63
N ARG A 935 -5.66 -15.33 -18.07
CA ARG A 935 -5.92 -14.85 -16.70
C ARG A 935 -6.67 -13.51 -16.68
N GLY A 936 -6.71 -12.80 -17.80
CA GLY A 936 -7.40 -11.52 -17.94
C GLY A 936 -8.92 -11.63 -18.02
N ALA A 937 -9.58 -10.51 -18.31
CA ALA A 937 -11.05 -10.40 -18.33
C ALA A 937 -11.74 -11.36 -19.32
N ASN A 938 -11.05 -11.79 -20.37
CA ASN A 938 -11.57 -12.76 -21.35
C ASN A 938 -11.09 -14.20 -21.09
N GLY A 939 -10.24 -14.41 -20.10
CA GLY A 939 -9.64 -15.70 -19.74
C GLY A 939 -10.62 -16.86 -19.57
N PRO A 940 -11.76 -16.69 -18.84
CA PRO A 940 -12.75 -17.75 -18.69
C PRO A 940 -13.26 -18.30 -20.03
N TYR A 941 -13.48 -17.40 -21.01
CA TYR A 941 -13.95 -17.79 -22.34
C TYR A 941 -12.88 -18.52 -23.14
N TYR A 942 -11.61 -18.13 -23.02
CA TYR A 942 -10.51 -18.85 -23.67
C TYR A 942 -10.29 -20.23 -23.08
N TRP A 943 -10.33 -20.36 -21.75
CA TRP A 943 -10.32 -21.66 -21.07
C TRP A 943 -11.45 -22.56 -21.55
N GLU A 944 -12.65 -22.01 -21.74
CA GLU A 944 -13.77 -22.74 -22.31
C GLU A 944 -13.53 -23.16 -23.77
N ILE A 945 -13.11 -22.24 -24.64
CA ILE A 945 -12.90 -22.51 -26.08
C ILE A 945 -11.84 -23.58 -26.32
N PHE A 946 -10.67 -23.41 -25.70
CA PHE A 946 -9.48 -24.20 -26.01
C PHE A 946 -9.28 -25.42 -25.09
N GLY A 947 -9.87 -25.41 -23.89
CA GLY A 947 -9.68 -26.47 -22.90
C GLY A 947 -10.97 -27.21 -22.57
N HIS A 948 -11.94 -26.53 -21.96
CA HIS A 948 -13.11 -27.21 -21.39
C HIS A 948 -14.10 -27.73 -22.44
N LEU A 949 -14.30 -27.03 -23.56
CA LEU A 949 -15.18 -27.49 -24.63
C LEU A 949 -14.65 -28.75 -25.32
N PRO A 950 -13.36 -28.82 -25.75
CA PRO A 950 -12.81 -30.06 -26.29
C PRO A 950 -12.95 -31.25 -25.33
N LEU A 951 -12.68 -31.03 -24.03
CA LEU A 951 -12.82 -32.06 -23.00
C LEU A 951 -14.28 -32.48 -22.79
N LEU A 952 -15.23 -31.53 -22.79
CA LEU A 952 -16.66 -31.84 -22.67
C LEU A 952 -17.13 -32.72 -23.83
N VAL A 953 -16.74 -32.37 -25.06
CA VAL A 953 -17.09 -33.14 -26.26
C VAL A 953 -16.46 -34.53 -26.22
N ALA A 954 -15.16 -34.62 -25.90
CA ALA A 954 -14.46 -35.90 -25.76
C ALA A 954 -15.16 -36.81 -24.74
N GLN A 955 -15.54 -36.28 -23.57
CA GLN A 955 -16.25 -37.02 -22.54
C GLN A 955 -17.66 -37.45 -22.97
N ARG A 956 -18.39 -36.65 -23.77
CA ARG A 956 -19.68 -37.08 -24.32
C ARG A 956 -19.50 -38.21 -25.34
N LEU A 957 -18.52 -38.09 -26.24
CA LEU A 957 -18.20 -39.13 -27.23
C LEU A 957 -17.77 -40.44 -26.55
N HIS A 958 -16.90 -40.36 -25.55
CA HIS A 958 -16.50 -41.47 -24.69
C HIS A 958 -17.71 -42.15 -24.03
N ALA A 959 -18.63 -41.38 -23.43
CA ALA A 959 -19.84 -41.92 -22.82
C ALA A 959 -20.77 -42.63 -23.82
N THR A 960 -20.71 -42.25 -25.10
CA THR A 960 -21.40 -42.94 -26.22
C THR A 960 -20.57 -44.04 -26.90
N GLN A 961 -19.45 -44.47 -26.28
CA GLN A 961 -18.53 -45.50 -26.78
C GLN A 961 -17.84 -45.17 -28.12
N ARG A 962 -17.83 -43.89 -28.53
CA ARG A 962 -17.09 -43.41 -29.71
C ARG A 962 -15.65 -43.05 -29.34
N PHE A 963 -14.90 -44.04 -28.86
CA PHE A 963 -13.59 -43.85 -28.23
C PHE A 963 -12.52 -43.28 -29.17
N ALA A 964 -12.53 -43.67 -30.46
CA ALA A 964 -11.60 -43.15 -31.45
C ALA A 964 -11.83 -41.64 -31.73
N ASP A 965 -13.09 -41.22 -31.78
CA ASP A 965 -13.43 -39.80 -31.94
C ASP A 965 -13.12 -39.02 -30.67
N ALA A 966 -13.45 -39.58 -29.49
CA ALA A 966 -13.11 -38.99 -28.21
C ALA A 966 -11.60 -38.76 -28.05
N ARG A 967 -10.79 -39.74 -28.47
CA ARG A 967 -9.32 -39.63 -28.50
C ARG A 967 -8.86 -38.41 -29.32
N ARG A 968 -9.34 -38.25 -30.55
CA ARG A 968 -9.01 -37.10 -31.41
C ARG A 968 -9.36 -35.76 -30.76
N TRP A 969 -10.42 -35.72 -29.95
CA TRP A 969 -10.81 -34.51 -29.22
C TRP A 969 -9.93 -34.22 -28.02
N TYR A 970 -9.50 -35.25 -27.27
CA TYR A 970 -8.50 -35.08 -26.21
C TYR A 970 -7.16 -34.58 -26.77
N GLU A 971 -6.76 -35.05 -27.95
CA GLU A 971 -5.53 -34.66 -28.65
C GLU A 971 -5.46 -33.18 -29.04
N HIS A 972 -6.60 -32.45 -29.04
CA HIS A 972 -6.58 -30.99 -29.17
C HIS A 972 -6.06 -30.25 -27.91
N VAL A 973 -5.99 -30.93 -26.76
CA VAL A 973 -5.51 -30.38 -25.48
C VAL A 973 -4.20 -31.07 -25.07
N PHE A 974 -4.14 -32.39 -25.25
CA PHE A 974 -3.03 -33.25 -24.86
C PHE A 974 -2.73 -34.26 -25.98
N ASP A 975 -1.64 -34.04 -26.72
CA ASP A 975 -1.21 -34.90 -27.81
C ASP A 975 0.02 -35.72 -27.39
N PRO A 976 -0.13 -37.04 -27.13
CA PRO A 976 0.97 -37.89 -26.71
C PRO A 976 1.94 -38.28 -27.85
N ALA A 977 1.67 -37.88 -29.11
CA ALA A 977 2.54 -38.22 -30.24
C ALA A 977 3.88 -37.44 -30.24
N ASP A 978 3.92 -36.27 -29.57
CA ASP A 978 5.13 -35.45 -29.42
C ASP A 978 5.45 -35.26 -27.94
N ILE A 979 6.28 -36.15 -27.38
CA ILE A 979 6.64 -36.16 -25.95
C ILE A 979 7.36 -34.87 -25.53
N ALA A 980 8.05 -34.19 -26.45
CA ALA A 980 8.71 -32.91 -26.16
C ALA A 980 7.70 -31.75 -26.06
N SER A 981 6.49 -31.93 -26.57
CA SER A 981 5.46 -30.90 -26.61
C SER A 981 4.05 -31.48 -26.47
N VAL A 982 3.81 -32.24 -25.41
CA VAL A 982 2.51 -32.93 -25.24
C VAL A 982 1.32 -31.99 -25.02
N TRP A 983 1.54 -30.77 -24.51
CA TRP A 983 0.48 -29.84 -24.11
C TRP A 983 0.13 -28.83 -25.21
N GLN A 984 -1.09 -28.92 -25.74
CA GLN A 984 -1.58 -28.02 -26.80
C GLN A 984 -2.20 -26.72 -26.27
N LEU A 985 -2.58 -26.68 -24.99
CA LEU A 985 -3.17 -25.51 -24.34
C LEU A 985 -2.08 -24.65 -23.70
N LEU A 986 -1.98 -23.36 -24.08
CA LEU A 986 -0.89 -22.47 -23.63
C LEU A 986 -0.71 -22.39 -22.11
N PRO A 987 -1.77 -22.20 -21.29
CA PRO A 987 -1.66 -22.23 -19.83
C PRO A 987 -1.04 -23.50 -19.25
N LEU A 988 -1.10 -24.62 -19.98
CA LEU A 988 -0.58 -25.91 -19.55
C LEU A 988 0.84 -26.17 -20.04
N LEU A 989 1.51 -25.24 -20.73
CA LEU A 989 2.91 -25.43 -21.15
C LEU A 989 3.90 -25.31 -19.98
N ASN A 990 3.66 -24.40 -19.03
CA ASN A 990 4.54 -24.14 -17.88
C ASN A 990 3.73 -23.96 -16.57
N PRO A 991 3.27 -25.04 -15.90
CA PRO A 991 2.37 -24.98 -14.75
C PRO A 991 3.10 -24.88 -13.40
N ASP A 992 4.44 -24.91 -13.38
CA ASP A 992 5.25 -25.28 -12.21
C ASP A 992 5.43 -24.15 -11.17
N SER A 993 4.38 -23.37 -10.92
CA SER A 993 4.35 -22.45 -9.77
C SER A 993 3.26 -22.92 -8.81
N PRO A 994 3.62 -23.53 -7.66
CA PRO A 994 2.69 -23.74 -6.57
C PRO A 994 2.12 -22.39 -6.13
N GLY A 995 0.80 -22.28 -5.95
CA GLY A 995 0.21 -21.10 -5.31
C GLY A 995 0.74 -20.92 -3.87
N GLU A 996 0.81 -19.68 -3.37
CA GLU A 996 1.26 -19.41 -2.00
C GLU A 996 0.35 -20.10 -0.97
N ARG A 997 0.94 -20.68 0.11
CA ARG A 997 0.21 -21.33 1.21
C ARG A 997 -1.02 -20.57 1.67
N ALA A 998 -0.87 -19.27 1.94
CA ALA A 998 -1.95 -18.44 2.46
C ALA A 998 -3.16 -18.42 1.50
N GLN A 999 -2.90 -18.45 0.20
CA GLN A 999 -3.92 -18.39 -0.85
C GLN A 999 -4.59 -19.74 -1.06
N LEU A 1000 -3.82 -20.83 -1.07
CA LEU A 1000 -4.34 -22.20 -1.08
C LEU A 1000 -5.25 -22.47 0.12
N LEU A 1001 -4.79 -22.11 1.33
CA LEU A 1001 -5.58 -22.28 2.55
C LEU A 1001 -6.78 -21.35 2.61
N ALA A 1002 -6.66 -20.11 2.13
CA ALA A 1002 -7.80 -19.21 2.02
C ALA A 1002 -8.85 -19.76 1.07
N ALA A 1003 -8.44 -20.23 -0.12
CA ALA A 1003 -9.33 -20.83 -1.08
C ALA A 1003 -9.99 -22.10 -0.52
N TYR A 1004 -9.23 -22.96 0.19
CA TYR A 1004 -9.76 -24.17 0.82
C TYR A 1004 -10.76 -23.84 1.92
N ARG A 1005 -10.46 -22.86 2.79
CA ARG A 1005 -11.36 -22.42 3.86
C ARG A 1005 -12.64 -21.79 3.32
N GLN A 1006 -12.57 -21.10 2.19
CA GLN A 1006 -13.73 -20.46 1.57
C GLN A 1006 -14.61 -21.43 0.79
N ARG A 1007 -13.99 -22.36 0.04
CA ARG A 1007 -14.68 -23.30 -0.86
C ARG A 1007 -14.03 -24.70 -0.81
N PRO A 1008 -14.15 -25.43 0.31
CA PRO A 1008 -13.47 -26.71 0.49
C PRO A 1008 -13.95 -27.79 -0.47
N SER A 1009 -15.18 -27.65 -0.98
CA SER A 1009 -15.80 -28.60 -1.91
C SER A 1009 -15.55 -28.31 -3.39
N ASP A 1010 -14.87 -27.21 -3.73
CA ASP A 1010 -14.65 -26.75 -5.12
C ASP A 1010 -13.24 -27.14 -5.61
N PRO A 1011 -13.10 -28.24 -6.38
CA PRO A 1011 -11.79 -28.65 -6.89
C PRO A 1011 -11.22 -27.68 -7.93
N TYR A 1012 -12.06 -26.89 -8.60
CA TYR A 1012 -11.61 -25.89 -9.56
C TYR A 1012 -10.92 -24.71 -8.89
N ALA A 1013 -11.39 -24.32 -7.70
CA ALA A 1013 -10.73 -23.29 -6.88
C ALA A 1013 -9.29 -23.68 -6.53
N MET A 1014 -9.04 -24.97 -6.26
CA MET A 1014 -7.72 -25.52 -5.97
C MET A 1014 -6.87 -25.66 -7.24
N ALA A 1015 -7.45 -26.20 -8.31
CA ALA A 1015 -6.75 -26.38 -9.59
C ALA A 1015 -6.35 -25.04 -10.23
N GLY A 1016 -7.09 -23.97 -9.98
CA GLY A 1016 -6.72 -22.61 -10.39
C GLY A 1016 -5.40 -22.13 -9.75
N LEU A 1017 -5.07 -22.60 -8.55
CA LEU A 1017 -3.82 -22.30 -7.84
C LEU A 1017 -2.70 -23.32 -8.13
N ARG A 1018 -3.05 -24.47 -8.73
CA ARG A 1018 -2.13 -25.56 -9.09
C ARG A 1018 -2.42 -26.02 -10.52
N PRO A 1019 -1.93 -25.31 -11.56
CA PRO A 1019 -2.26 -25.65 -12.95
C PRO A 1019 -1.88 -27.08 -13.37
N ALA A 1020 -0.93 -27.71 -12.68
CA ALA A 1020 -0.59 -29.14 -12.86
C ALA A 1020 -1.79 -30.07 -12.62
N ALA A 1021 -2.74 -29.71 -11.75
CA ALA A 1021 -3.96 -30.49 -11.54
C ALA A 1021 -4.82 -30.59 -12.82
N TYR A 1022 -4.85 -29.54 -13.65
CA TYR A 1022 -5.53 -29.60 -14.95
C TYR A 1022 -4.82 -30.56 -15.90
N ARG A 1023 -3.49 -30.57 -15.91
CA ARG A 1023 -2.71 -31.53 -16.71
C ARG A 1023 -3.07 -32.96 -16.31
N HIS A 1024 -2.99 -33.26 -15.01
CA HIS A 1024 -3.29 -34.59 -14.51
C HIS A 1024 -4.71 -35.01 -14.88
N ALA A 1025 -5.71 -34.15 -14.66
CA ALA A 1025 -7.10 -34.46 -15.00
C ALA A 1025 -7.31 -34.81 -16.48
N VAL A 1026 -6.62 -34.13 -17.40
CA VAL A 1026 -6.68 -34.43 -18.84
C VAL A 1026 -6.07 -35.78 -19.13
N VAL A 1027 -4.89 -36.09 -18.57
CA VAL A 1027 -4.24 -37.39 -18.75
C VAL A 1027 -5.09 -38.52 -18.16
N LEU A 1028 -5.65 -38.36 -16.97
CA LEU A 1028 -6.54 -39.36 -16.36
C LEU A 1028 -7.78 -39.63 -17.24
N ALA A 1029 -8.41 -38.57 -17.77
CA ALA A 1029 -9.55 -38.72 -18.69
C ALA A 1029 -9.15 -39.38 -20.03
N TYR A 1030 -7.93 -39.15 -20.51
CA TYR A 1030 -7.38 -39.83 -21.68
C TYR A 1030 -7.13 -41.31 -21.41
N LEU A 1031 -6.57 -41.65 -20.24
CA LEU A 1031 -6.35 -43.03 -19.80
C LEU A 1031 -7.69 -43.78 -19.66
N ASP A 1032 -8.71 -43.18 -19.05
CA ASP A 1032 -10.07 -43.74 -19.01
C ASP A 1032 -10.56 -44.13 -20.41
N ASN A 1033 -10.36 -43.24 -21.39
CA ASN A 1033 -10.75 -43.49 -22.77
C ASN A 1033 -10.00 -44.65 -23.41
N LEU A 1034 -8.68 -44.76 -23.20
CA LEU A 1034 -7.88 -45.87 -23.73
C LEU A 1034 -8.28 -47.20 -23.10
N LEU A 1035 -8.45 -47.24 -21.77
CA LEU A 1035 -8.73 -48.47 -21.03
C LEU A 1035 -10.13 -48.99 -21.34
N ASP A 1036 -11.14 -48.12 -21.38
CA ASP A 1036 -12.50 -48.54 -21.70
C ASP A 1036 -12.66 -48.94 -23.17
N TRP A 1037 -11.91 -48.30 -24.08
CA TRP A 1037 -11.83 -48.74 -25.47
C TRP A 1037 -11.17 -50.11 -25.60
N ALA A 1038 -10.07 -50.33 -24.89
CA ALA A 1038 -9.39 -51.62 -24.90
C ALA A 1038 -10.27 -52.72 -24.28
N ASP A 1039 -10.97 -52.44 -23.18
CA ASP A 1039 -11.94 -53.36 -22.57
C ASP A 1039 -13.12 -53.66 -23.52
N LEU A 1040 -13.57 -52.70 -24.35
CA LEU A 1040 -14.57 -52.94 -25.40
C LEU A 1040 -14.04 -53.89 -26.48
N LEU A 1041 -12.82 -53.66 -26.96
CA LEU A 1041 -12.17 -54.50 -27.98
C LEU A 1041 -11.94 -55.92 -27.48
N LEU A 1042 -11.51 -56.09 -26.23
CA LEU A 1042 -11.34 -57.41 -25.61
C LEU A 1042 -12.65 -58.22 -25.55
N ARG A 1043 -13.82 -57.55 -25.46
CA ARG A 1043 -15.13 -58.23 -25.52
C ARG A 1043 -15.48 -58.76 -26.91
N GLN A 1044 -14.92 -58.20 -27.97
CA GLN A 1044 -15.15 -58.68 -29.35
C GLN A 1044 -14.42 -60.00 -29.63
N ASN A 1045 -13.30 -60.25 -28.93
CA ASN A 1045 -12.56 -61.51 -28.93
C ASN A 1045 -12.10 -61.98 -30.33
N THR A 1046 -11.72 -61.05 -31.21
CA THR A 1046 -11.06 -61.33 -32.49
C THR A 1046 -9.55 -61.11 -32.38
N ARG A 1047 -8.75 -61.79 -33.23
CA ARG A 1047 -7.28 -61.64 -33.22
C ARG A 1047 -6.85 -60.18 -33.36
N ASP A 1048 -7.50 -59.44 -34.25
CA ASP A 1048 -7.18 -58.04 -34.53
C ASP A 1048 -7.61 -57.12 -33.37
N SER A 1049 -8.81 -57.34 -32.80
CA SER A 1049 -9.29 -56.56 -31.64
C SER A 1049 -8.41 -56.77 -30.40
N VAL A 1050 -7.88 -57.97 -30.17
CA VAL A 1050 -6.96 -58.25 -29.06
C VAL A 1050 -5.60 -57.59 -29.30
N ALA A 1051 -5.10 -57.60 -30.55
CA ALA A 1051 -3.86 -56.90 -30.90
C ALA A 1051 -3.99 -55.38 -30.70
N GLU A 1052 -5.10 -54.79 -31.13
CA GLU A 1052 -5.40 -53.37 -30.93
C GLU A 1052 -5.56 -53.02 -29.45
N ALA A 1053 -6.31 -53.82 -28.68
CA ALA A 1053 -6.45 -53.64 -27.24
C ALA A 1053 -5.09 -53.67 -26.51
N ARG A 1054 -4.16 -54.53 -26.95
CA ARG A 1054 -2.80 -54.58 -26.41
C ARG A 1054 -2.04 -53.27 -26.67
N LEU A 1055 -2.13 -52.71 -27.88
CA LEU A 1055 -1.49 -51.43 -28.20
C LEU A 1055 -2.02 -50.29 -27.35
N LEU A 1056 -3.33 -50.25 -27.08
CA LEU A 1056 -3.95 -49.25 -26.21
C LEU A 1056 -3.46 -49.36 -24.76
N HIS A 1057 -3.33 -50.57 -24.21
CA HIS A 1057 -2.79 -50.77 -22.86
C HIS A 1057 -1.30 -50.42 -22.77
N LEU A 1058 -0.50 -50.74 -23.80
CA LEU A 1058 0.92 -50.34 -23.84
C LEU A 1058 1.07 -48.82 -23.90
N LEU A 1059 0.24 -48.13 -24.71
CA LEU A 1059 0.22 -46.67 -24.71
C LEU A 1059 -0.16 -46.10 -23.32
N ALA A 1060 -1.14 -46.71 -22.65
CA ALA A 1060 -1.51 -46.30 -21.29
C ALA A 1060 -0.37 -46.55 -20.28
N GLU A 1061 0.36 -47.66 -20.40
CA GLU A 1061 1.57 -47.98 -19.60
C GLU A 1061 2.68 -46.95 -19.83
N ASP A 1062 2.98 -46.63 -21.09
CA ASP A 1062 3.99 -45.63 -21.47
C ASP A 1062 3.65 -44.24 -20.91
N LEU A 1063 2.37 -43.83 -20.98
CA LEU A 1063 1.92 -42.55 -20.45
C LEU A 1063 2.05 -42.44 -18.92
N LEU A 1064 1.80 -43.53 -18.20
CA LEU A 1064 2.03 -43.58 -16.75
C LEU A 1064 3.52 -43.55 -16.39
N GLY A 1065 4.38 -44.11 -17.24
CA GLY A 1065 5.83 -44.14 -17.06
C GLY A 1065 6.56 -42.86 -17.51
N ALA A 1066 5.91 -41.97 -18.26
CA ALA A 1066 6.51 -40.77 -18.85
C ALA A 1066 6.68 -39.58 -17.88
N GLY A 1067 6.39 -39.75 -16.59
CA GLY A 1067 6.46 -38.67 -15.58
C GLY A 1067 5.39 -37.57 -15.75
N LEU A 1068 4.40 -37.76 -16.62
CA LEU A 1068 3.34 -36.79 -16.90
C LEU A 1068 2.35 -36.60 -15.75
N LEU A 1069 2.35 -37.53 -14.80
CA LEU A 1069 1.50 -37.60 -13.62
C LEU A 1069 2.32 -37.57 -12.33
N ASP A 1070 3.60 -37.23 -12.42
CA ASP A 1070 4.44 -37.04 -11.25
C ASP A 1070 3.81 -35.94 -10.39
N ALA A 1071 3.58 -36.24 -9.12
CA ALA A 1071 2.95 -35.29 -8.22
C ALA A 1071 3.80 -34.01 -8.21
N PRO A 1072 3.21 -32.82 -8.50
CA PRO A 1072 3.94 -31.58 -8.28
C PRO A 1072 4.39 -31.57 -6.81
N PRO A 1073 5.63 -31.15 -6.51
CA PRO A 1073 6.10 -31.14 -5.13
C PRO A 1073 5.08 -30.37 -4.30
N TRP A 1074 4.52 -31.06 -3.29
CA TRP A 1074 3.70 -30.39 -2.29
C TRP A 1074 4.55 -29.29 -1.68
N ASP A 1075 3.96 -28.11 -1.51
CA ASP A 1075 4.62 -27.05 -0.77
C ASP A 1075 5.10 -27.63 0.57
N GLN A 1076 6.38 -27.41 0.91
CA GLN A 1076 6.97 -27.85 2.17
C GLN A 1076 6.13 -27.34 3.36
N GLU A 1077 5.46 -26.20 3.20
CA GLU A 1077 4.60 -25.65 4.24
C GLU A 1077 3.20 -26.28 4.32
N LEU A 1078 2.66 -26.88 3.24
CA LEU A 1078 1.47 -27.74 3.31
C LEU A 1078 1.82 -29.08 3.98
N LEU A 1079 3.02 -29.60 3.71
CA LEU A 1079 3.58 -30.73 4.42
C LEU A 1079 3.73 -30.43 5.93
N ASP A 1080 4.08 -29.19 6.28
CA ASP A 1080 4.15 -28.73 7.68
C ASP A 1080 2.76 -28.63 8.36
N GLU A 1081 1.71 -28.20 7.65
CA GLU A 1081 0.33 -28.26 8.20
C GLU A 1081 -0.12 -29.71 8.48
N LEU A 1082 0.35 -30.62 7.64
CA LEU A 1082 0.13 -32.06 7.73
C LEU A 1082 1.12 -32.77 8.67
N ALA A 1083 1.96 -32.04 9.39
CA ALA A 1083 3.04 -32.60 10.20
C ALA A 1083 2.55 -33.75 11.09
N GLY A 1084 3.17 -34.92 10.93
CA GLY A 1084 2.82 -36.16 11.62
C GLY A 1084 1.93 -37.13 10.82
N PHE A 1085 1.44 -36.72 9.65
CA PHE A 1085 0.68 -37.54 8.72
C PHE A 1085 1.36 -37.66 7.34
N THR A 1086 1.31 -38.85 6.74
CA THR A 1086 1.85 -39.14 5.41
C THR A 1086 0.85 -38.73 4.34
N ILE A 1087 1.31 -38.13 3.23
CA ILE A 1087 0.47 -37.95 2.04
C ILE A 1087 0.47 -39.29 1.29
N PRO A 1088 -0.66 -40.03 1.26
CA PRO A 1088 -0.72 -41.29 0.55
C PRO A 1088 -0.74 -41.05 -0.95
N GLU A 1089 -0.26 -41.98 -1.77
CA GLU A 1089 -0.32 -41.90 -3.23
C GLU A 1089 -1.77 -41.70 -3.72
N ASN A 1090 -1.94 -41.04 -4.87
CA ASN A 1090 -3.25 -40.89 -5.49
C ASN A 1090 -3.86 -42.26 -5.81
N GLU A 1091 -4.92 -42.62 -5.08
CA GLU A 1091 -5.63 -43.91 -5.19
C GLU A 1091 -6.06 -44.23 -6.64
N VAL A 1092 -6.40 -43.21 -7.44
CA VAL A 1092 -6.79 -43.36 -8.85
C VAL A 1092 -5.61 -43.82 -9.71
N LEU A 1093 -4.40 -43.29 -9.45
CA LEU A 1093 -3.18 -43.71 -10.17
C LEU A 1093 -2.80 -45.15 -9.84
N THR A 1094 -2.90 -45.53 -8.56
CA THR A 1094 -2.64 -46.90 -8.11
C THR A 1094 -3.59 -47.89 -8.80
N GLU A 1095 -4.88 -47.55 -8.93
CA GLU A 1095 -5.87 -48.37 -9.63
C GLU A 1095 -5.56 -48.50 -11.14
N TYR A 1096 -5.16 -47.42 -11.82
CA TYR A 1096 -4.78 -47.51 -13.24
C TYR A 1096 -3.57 -48.42 -13.46
N ARG A 1097 -2.51 -48.27 -12.66
CA ARG A 1097 -1.32 -49.13 -12.73
C ARG A 1097 -1.68 -50.60 -12.55
N PHE A 1098 -2.55 -50.90 -11.57
CA PHE A 1098 -3.04 -52.26 -11.33
C PHE A 1098 -3.85 -52.80 -12.50
N ARG A 1099 -4.85 -52.05 -13.00
CA ARG A 1099 -5.70 -52.44 -14.13
C ARG A 1099 -4.87 -52.75 -15.38
N ILE A 1100 -3.90 -51.91 -15.71
CA ILE A 1100 -3.04 -52.07 -16.89
C ILE A 1100 -2.16 -53.31 -16.76
N ALA A 1101 -1.49 -53.48 -15.63
CA ALA A 1101 -0.63 -54.63 -15.37
C ALA A 1101 -1.41 -55.96 -15.44
N ASP A 1102 -2.57 -56.03 -14.78
CA ASP A 1102 -3.45 -57.21 -14.81
C ASP A 1102 -3.88 -57.57 -16.24
N ARG A 1103 -4.29 -56.58 -17.03
CA ARG A 1103 -4.76 -56.78 -18.41
C ARG A 1103 -3.63 -57.22 -19.34
N LEU A 1104 -2.46 -56.57 -19.27
CA LEU A 1104 -1.30 -56.95 -20.08
C LEU A 1104 -0.80 -58.36 -19.73
N GLN A 1105 -0.83 -58.75 -18.46
CA GLN A 1105 -0.49 -60.11 -18.03
C GLN A 1105 -1.47 -61.13 -18.60
N LYS A 1106 -2.78 -60.87 -18.54
CA LYS A 1106 -3.82 -61.74 -19.11
C LYS A 1106 -3.66 -61.91 -20.62
N ILE A 1107 -3.43 -60.83 -21.37
CA ILE A 1107 -3.21 -60.87 -22.82
C ILE A 1107 -1.96 -61.68 -23.19
N ARG A 1108 -0.87 -61.58 -22.39
CA ARG A 1108 0.36 -62.38 -22.59
C ARG A 1108 0.15 -63.86 -22.25
N GLY A 1109 -0.69 -64.17 -21.26
CA GLY A 1109 -1.00 -65.54 -20.83
C GLY A 1109 -1.93 -66.31 -21.77
N THR A 1110 -2.79 -65.63 -22.54
CA THR A 1110 -3.77 -66.23 -23.45
C THR A 1110 -3.21 -66.59 -24.84
N GLY A 1111 -2.04 -67.25 -24.90
CA GLY A 1111 -1.50 -67.83 -26.13
C GLY A 1111 -2.41 -68.87 -26.83
N GLN A 1112 -3.58 -69.17 -26.25
CA GLN A 1112 -4.71 -69.87 -26.87
C GLN A 1112 -6.02 -69.15 -26.49
N LEU A 1113 -6.90 -68.98 -27.49
CA LEU A 1113 -8.26 -68.47 -27.37
C LEU A 1113 -9.00 -69.14 -26.20
N PRO A 1114 -9.59 -68.40 -25.25
CA PRO A 1114 -10.54 -68.98 -24.31
C PRO A 1114 -11.93 -69.01 -24.94
N SER A 1115 -12.39 -70.23 -25.23
CA SER A 1115 -13.81 -70.55 -25.35
C SER A 1115 -14.50 -70.34 -24.00
N GLY A 1116 -15.39 -69.34 -23.93
CA GLY A 1116 -16.55 -69.28 -23.03
C GLY A 1116 -16.35 -69.11 -21.50
N VAL A 1117 -17.11 -68.14 -20.96
CA VAL A 1117 -17.77 -68.17 -19.63
C VAL A 1117 -16.85 -67.87 -18.41
N HIS A 1118 -17.12 -67.01 -17.40
CA HIS A 1118 -18.33 -66.49 -16.74
C HIS A 1118 -18.13 -65.05 -16.21
N SER A 1119 -19.25 -64.35 -16.08
CA SER A 1119 -19.50 -63.11 -15.30
C SER A 1119 -19.16 -63.24 -13.81
N GLY A 1120 -18.53 -62.23 -13.22
CA GLY A 1120 -18.49 -62.08 -11.76
C GLY A 1120 -17.61 -60.94 -11.26
N SER A 1121 -18.19 -60.07 -10.42
CA SER A 1121 -17.57 -59.08 -9.51
C SER A 1121 -16.91 -57.82 -10.09
N ARG A 1122 -17.67 -56.70 -10.07
CA ARG A 1122 -17.16 -55.34 -9.83
C ARG A 1122 -16.94 -55.14 -8.32
N PRO A 1123 -15.86 -54.51 -7.84
CA PRO A 1123 -15.86 -53.83 -6.55
C PRO A 1123 -16.55 -52.46 -6.71
N ARG A 1124 -17.26 -52.06 -5.66
CA ARG A 1124 -17.98 -50.78 -5.52
C ARG A 1124 -17.05 -49.66 -5.09
#